data_AF-A0A2V9MCY3-F1
#
_entry.id   AF-A0A2V9MCY3-F1
#
_cell.length_a   1.000
_cell.length_b   1.000
_cell.length_c   1.000
_cell.angle_alpha   90.00
_cell.angle_beta   90.00
_cell.angle_gamma   90.00
#
_symmetry.space_group_name_H-M   'P 1'
#
loop_
_entity.id
_entity.type
_entity.pdbx_description
1 polymer ?
#
loop_
_entity_poly.entity_id
_entity_poly.type
_entity_poly.pdbx_seq_one_letter_code
_entity_poly.pdbx_strand_id
1 'polypeptide(L)'
;MRTYMTQGVVTTPSSGCLRQPDVPEGPMGPLPEAQERAFLAIVHHANQYLIADGYGDRQGVADILGLRGPTSHPAGFLPLLRMHLEYGIPLNLHLSGTLIETLAWHCPQSFAFIRDLDRAGLLEMVGSAFSQNVMPFFEDRLNLRQVNDELALLRRHVGWDPAKVKVFWVPERVWDTDRLAPVLRSSSLLNGGYRYVLLDDRLLYPCGGQYAGSPRERFDRERPRELEAYMPWEVAGGGGLVVLPISRDLRYAIPPATGADLERLAEILRWLASSRRPQSLAVYGDDLEKAAGVGGWDPQHPERYDRFLRFLRDQKWVRPVLISAWGAERSPAGVRSIDRGTFFELARSWSAGEDYRGWYEDPNCREHRAYMARSERALREAEQAGADPALLDLGWKHYLHCSYETSWHETYPSGGREGRSRLAGFAAALTSHARSAIMIARAARWAVERDGAAHAESVDIDEDGSPELVLKNSHLLAVFSPRWGGRLTCLFELTGRSGRIVVGNLSDDWNLQEDLHRYMDCPRNHPGALADVGHEHDRHVAAIAESSGRSARAILCNVEGDSPLRGAEKAVRLAAGDAYLSVSYALPPAVRRLSTEVCFSPDYARLLRLGPKGLSSLSGPRWRGWRNGGTRVWLRIGPRQSMLWDTPHQERSGHGLNLRVTSFSRRFRLDLGVGSPSAVSAPGRPAIATAAPASEARCVPQASAADPRVVRRLLSRHFRAPSGVPAEVRECRIRVLKHHHDRLILQYDVAVADKRRGMQFEGSLVGAWRQDERGKQIYEVMRALRQSGFDGASGLSVPQPLGYFPRIQLVMMEKAGGSLLRQWIYNPRTDWPAMLTPVARWLVKLHTSGVRVSKQLTAKEETSAIQGWLADLAASDAPWLAHERERIGELLDEILARLSQRGPRDLRLIHGDCHLENILVRNGEVTVVDWEHAAMADPALDLGFLLAQVEIQSDRYWWGRGLASPLDPEGLTRALLDEYCRTAPGPSLALLPVYQARTYVQHIVHTLRMKGREDPSHVTRWLDRAADRLGWARPGRVWADRRERSVRL
;
A
#
# COMPACT_ATOMS: atom_id res chain seq x y z
N MET A 1 15.56 14.87 -28.93
CA MET A 1 15.44 15.29 -30.35
C MET A 1 14.19 14.63 -30.90
N ARG A 2 13.02 15.31 -30.94
CA ARG A 2 12.47 16.12 -32.07
C ARG A 2 12.38 15.32 -33.37
N THR A 3 11.27 15.15 -34.11
CA THR A 3 9.84 15.54 -34.11
C THR A 3 9.21 14.72 -35.27
N TYR A 4 7.94 14.26 -35.28
CA TYR A 4 6.76 14.88 -35.95
C TYR A 4 5.60 13.87 -35.82
N MET A 5 4.51 14.20 -35.09
CA MET A 5 3.25 14.81 -35.57
C MET A 5 2.46 13.97 -36.58
N THR A 6 1.33 13.51 -36.07
CA THR A 6 0.16 12.92 -36.73
C THR A 6 -0.58 13.93 -37.62
N GLN A 7 -0.91 13.52 -38.85
CA GLN A 7 -2.13 13.97 -39.54
C GLN A 7 -2.84 12.72 -40.10
N GLY A 8 -4.11 12.57 -39.73
CA GLY A 8 -4.98 11.54 -40.27
C GLY A 8 -5.64 12.01 -41.56
N VAL A 9 -5.66 11.15 -42.57
CA VAL A 9 -6.62 11.19 -43.67
C VAL A 9 -7.25 9.81 -43.77
N VAL A 10 -8.58 9.81 -43.75
CA VAL A 10 -9.43 8.65 -43.98
C VAL A 10 -9.37 8.31 -45.47
N THR A 11 -8.79 7.16 -45.79
CA THR A 11 -9.03 6.42 -47.03
C THR A 11 -8.89 4.93 -46.71
N THR A 12 -9.94 4.15 -46.96
CA THR A 12 -9.89 2.69 -47.08
C THR A 12 -8.97 2.29 -48.23
N PRO A 13 -8.03 1.35 -48.04
CA PRO A 13 -7.86 0.31 -49.08
C PRO A 13 -7.38 -1.07 -48.57
N SER A 14 -7.98 -2.09 -49.21
CA SER A 14 -7.39 -3.33 -49.73
C SER A 14 -6.19 -4.01 -49.02
N SER A 15 -6.44 -5.28 -48.66
CA SER A 15 -5.55 -6.44 -48.88
C SER A 15 -4.13 -6.12 -49.36
N GLY A 16 -3.21 -5.95 -48.39
CA GLY A 16 -1.78 -5.88 -48.62
C GLY A 16 -1.06 -6.75 -47.59
N CYS A 17 -0.57 -7.90 -48.06
CA CYS A 17 0.26 -8.86 -47.33
C CYS A 17 1.43 -8.13 -46.63
N LEU A 18 1.41 -8.09 -45.29
CA LEU A 18 2.57 -7.69 -44.50
C LEU A 18 3.46 -8.92 -44.28
N ARG A 19 4.74 -8.76 -44.64
CA ARG A 19 5.79 -9.78 -44.64
C ARG A 19 5.93 -10.43 -43.26
N GLN A 20 5.94 -11.77 -43.27
CA GLN A 20 6.47 -12.59 -42.18
C GLN A 20 7.94 -12.23 -41.91
N PRO A 21 8.42 -12.31 -40.65
CA PRO A 21 9.85 -12.31 -40.39
C PRO A 21 10.46 -13.54 -41.10
N ASP A 22 11.55 -13.31 -41.85
CA ASP A 22 12.26 -14.35 -42.59
C ASP A 22 12.64 -15.50 -41.67
N VAL A 23 11.91 -16.61 -41.80
CA VAL A 23 12.34 -17.93 -41.35
C VAL A 23 13.32 -18.41 -42.43
N PRO A 24 14.58 -18.76 -42.08
CA PRO A 24 15.48 -19.33 -43.07
C PRO A 24 15.00 -20.75 -43.42
N GLU A 25 14.24 -20.87 -44.50
CA GLU A 25 14.00 -22.14 -45.19
C GLU A 25 15.25 -22.48 -46.04
N GLY A 26 16.26 -23.04 -45.38
CA GLY A 26 17.28 -23.86 -46.03
C GLY A 26 16.95 -25.33 -45.79
N PRO A 27 17.30 -26.26 -46.70
CA PRO A 27 17.16 -27.68 -46.42
C PRO A 27 17.93 -27.97 -45.13
N MET A 28 17.22 -28.49 -44.12
CA MET A 28 17.80 -29.08 -42.92
C MET A 28 18.71 -30.23 -43.38
N GLY A 29 19.96 -29.88 -43.70
CA GLY A 29 21.05 -30.85 -43.67
C GLY A 29 21.04 -31.53 -42.30
N PRO A 30 21.46 -32.79 -42.21
CA PRO A 30 21.43 -33.53 -40.96
C PRO A 30 22.08 -32.68 -39.85
N LEU A 31 21.31 -32.43 -38.79
CA LEU A 31 21.81 -31.78 -37.58
C LEU A 31 23.10 -32.51 -37.15
N PRO A 32 24.22 -31.79 -36.91
CA PRO A 32 25.45 -32.41 -36.46
C PRO A 32 25.20 -33.26 -35.22
N GLU A 33 25.80 -34.45 -35.19
CA GLU A 33 25.72 -35.46 -34.14
C GLU A 33 25.85 -34.85 -32.73
N ALA A 34 24.91 -35.26 -31.86
CA ALA A 34 24.90 -35.16 -30.40
C ALA A 34 25.98 -34.26 -29.75
N GLN A 35 25.81 -32.94 -29.82
CA GLN A 35 26.57 -32.04 -28.96
C GLN A 35 26.18 -32.31 -27.49
N GLU A 36 27.15 -32.55 -26.62
CA GLU A 36 26.94 -32.77 -25.18
C GLU A 36 26.20 -31.56 -24.58
N ARG A 37 24.97 -31.77 -24.11
CA ARG A 37 24.10 -30.71 -23.58
C ARG A 37 23.74 -30.98 -22.13
N ALA A 38 23.91 -29.99 -21.26
CA ALA A 38 23.35 -29.99 -19.92
C ALA A 38 21.94 -29.39 -19.94
N PHE A 39 20.96 -30.04 -19.31
CA PHE A 39 19.63 -29.48 -19.14
C PHE A 39 19.53 -28.76 -17.79
N LEU A 40 18.92 -27.57 -17.79
CA LEU A 40 18.71 -26.75 -16.60
C LEU A 40 17.24 -26.32 -16.48
N ALA A 41 16.58 -26.66 -15.39
CA ALA A 41 15.30 -26.08 -15.01
C ALA A 41 15.52 -24.92 -14.04
N ILE A 42 15.03 -23.74 -14.41
CA ILE A 42 14.99 -22.56 -13.53
C ILE A 42 13.58 -22.51 -12.95
N VAL A 43 13.45 -22.65 -11.64
CA VAL A 43 12.18 -22.61 -10.92
C VAL A 43 12.20 -21.46 -9.92
N HIS A 44 11.22 -20.56 -10.03
CA HIS A 44 11.02 -19.45 -9.11
C HIS A 44 9.75 -19.66 -8.29
N HIS A 45 9.89 -19.55 -6.97
CA HIS A 45 8.78 -19.60 -6.02
C HIS A 45 8.46 -18.19 -5.52
N ALA A 46 7.40 -17.56 -6.02
CA ALA A 46 6.97 -16.25 -5.51
C ALA A 46 5.87 -16.43 -4.46
N ASN A 47 6.08 -15.89 -3.26
CA ASN A 47 5.16 -16.07 -2.16
C ASN A 47 5.04 -14.83 -1.27
N GLN A 48 3.83 -14.28 -1.21
CA GLN A 48 3.48 -13.23 -0.25
C GLN A 48 2.08 -13.50 0.29
N TYR A 49 1.85 -13.07 1.53
CA TYR A 49 0.50 -12.99 2.08
C TYR A 49 -0.31 -11.86 1.40
N LEU A 50 -1.53 -11.60 1.89
CA LEU A 50 -2.43 -10.52 1.48
C LEU A 50 -1.93 -9.13 1.89
N ILE A 51 -0.70 -8.79 1.51
CA ILE A 51 -0.01 -7.54 1.85
C ILE A 51 -0.53 -6.37 1.02
N ALA A 52 -0.52 -5.17 1.62
CA ALA A 52 -0.87 -3.92 0.95
C ALA A 52 0.39 -3.05 0.67
N ASP A 53 0.19 -1.78 0.38
CA ASP A 53 1.25 -0.76 0.45
C ASP A 53 1.14 0.04 1.75
N GLY A 54 2.23 0.70 2.16
CA GLY A 54 2.22 1.65 3.29
C GLY A 54 2.65 1.04 4.62
N TYR A 55 3.34 -0.10 4.62
CA TYR A 55 4.06 -0.61 5.78
C TYR A 55 5.19 0.35 6.17
N GLY A 56 5.45 0.44 7.48
CA GLY A 56 6.45 1.37 8.03
C GLY A 56 7.87 0.80 8.09
N ASP A 57 7.99 -0.52 8.05
CA ASP A 57 9.16 -1.31 8.41
C ASP A 57 9.50 -2.41 7.38
N ARG A 58 8.62 -2.65 6.41
CA ARG A 58 8.82 -3.62 5.33
C ARG A 58 8.29 -3.13 3.98
N GLN A 59 8.65 -3.84 2.93
CA GLN A 59 8.19 -3.57 1.56
C GLN A 59 6.71 -3.90 1.37
N GLY A 60 5.99 -3.05 0.65
CA GLY A 60 4.62 -3.31 0.22
C GLY A 60 4.56 -4.01 -1.14
N VAL A 61 3.35 -4.35 -1.59
CA VAL A 61 3.14 -5.03 -2.88
C VAL A 61 3.77 -4.30 -4.07
N ALA A 62 3.72 -2.96 -4.11
CA ALA A 62 4.31 -2.21 -5.22
C ALA A 62 5.84 -2.29 -5.23
N ASP A 63 6.47 -2.41 -4.07
CA ASP A 63 7.92 -2.57 -3.93
C ASP A 63 8.34 -4.00 -4.31
N ILE A 64 7.61 -5.02 -3.84
CA ILE A 64 7.83 -6.43 -4.20
C ILE A 64 7.76 -6.63 -5.74
N LEU A 65 6.84 -5.95 -6.40
CA LEU A 65 6.72 -6.01 -7.87
C LEU A 65 7.78 -5.20 -8.63
N GLY A 66 8.52 -4.32 -7.97
CA GLY A 66 9.45 -3.40 -8.62
C GLY A 66 8.76 -2.26 -9.38
N LEU A 67 7.55 -1.87 -8.94
CA LEU A 67 6.84 -0.70 -9.50
C LEU A 67 7.38 0.63 -8.96
N ARG A 68 8.23 0.57 -7.92
CA ARG A 68 8.91 1.70 -7.29
C ARG A 68 10.41 1.37 -7.26
N GLY A 69 11.28 2.24 -7.80
CA GLY A 69 12.72 2.01 -7.79
C GLY A 69 13.50 2.73 -8.90
N PRO A 70 14.85 2.70 -8.85
CA PRO A 70 15.72 3.27 -9.88
C PRO A 70 15.57 2.53 -11.23
N THR A 71 15.74 3.25 -12.34
CA THR A 71 15.36 2.78 -13.68
C THR A 71 16.38 1.86 -14.37
N SER A 72 17.62 1.75 -13.88
CA SER A 72 18.68 0.98 -14.54
C SER A 72 18.55 -0.53 -14.31
N HIS A 73 18.45 -0.97 -13.05
CA HIS A 73 18.20 -2.37 -12.64
C HIS A 73 17.25 -2.40 -11.43
N PRO A 74 15.94 -2.14 -11.61
CA PRO A 74 15.01 -2.14 -10.48
C PRO A 74 14.87 -3.54 -9.88
N ALA A 75 14.97 -3.63 -8.55
CA ALA A 75 14.59 -4.82 -7.80
C ALA A 75 13.07 -5.08 -7.92
N GLY A 76 12.68 -6.34 -7.85
CA GLY A 76 11.29 -6.79 -7.88
C GLY A 76 10.97 -7.83 -8.93
N PHE A 77 9.78 -8.40 -8.84
CA PHE A 77 9.38 -9.54 -9.67
C PHE A 77 9.27 -9.20 -11.15
N LEU A 78 8.61 -8.09 -11.51
CA LEU A 78 8.38 -7.76 -12.91
C LEU A 78 9.68 -7.43 -13.66
N PRO A 79 10.64 -6.67 -13.09
CA PRO A 79 11.95 -6.51 -13.69
C PRO A 79 12.69 -7.82 -13.94
N LEU A 80 12.74 -8.72 -12.96
CA LEU A 80 13.43 -10.01 -13.12
C LEU A 80 12.77 -10.87 -14.19
N LEU A 81 11.44 -10.99 -14.16
CA LEU A 81 10.68 -11.72 -15.17
C LEU A 81 10.85 -11.11 -16.58
N ARG A 82 11.11 -9.80 -16.70
CA ARG A 82 11.45 -9.15 -17.98
C ARG A 82 12.80 -9.58 -18.53
N MET A 83 13.80 -9.80 -17.68
CA MET A 83 15.09 -10.31 -18.15
C MET A 83 14.92 -11.66 -18.86
N HIS A 84 14.05 -12.55 -18.37
CA HIS A 84 13.77 -13.81 -19.07
C HIS A 84 13.18 -13.62 -20.47
N LEU A 85 12.27 -12.66 -20.63
CA LEU A 85 11.70 -12.31 -21.92
C LEU A 85 12.76 -11.71 -22.86
N GLU A 86 13.61 -10.82 -22.35
CA GLU A 86 14.68 -10.15 -23.10
C GLU A 86 15.77 -11.13 -23.56
N TYR A 87 16.16 -12.08 -22.71
CA TYR A 87 17.17 -13.09 -23.04
C TYR A 87 16.60 -14.33 -23.75
N GLY A 88 15.27 -14.48 -23.83
CA GLY A 88 14.63 -15.65 -24.43
C GLY A 88 14.89 -16.94 -23.65
N ILE A 89 14.99 -16.85 -22.31
CA ILE A 89 15.33 -17.99 -21.44
C ILE A 89 14.06 -18.47 -20.71
N PRO A 90 13.63 -19.73 -20.90
CA PRO A 90 12.45 -20.26 -20.22
C PRO A 90 12.63 -20.35 -18.70
N LEU A 91 11.52 -20.19 -17.98
CA LEU A 91 11.42 -20.39 -16.54
C LEU A 91 10.14 -21.15 -16.15
N ASN A 92 10.18 -21.75 -14.96
CA ASN A 92 9.04 -22.37 -14.31
C ASN A 92 8.67 -21.50 -13.11
N LEU A 93 7.44 -21.03 -13.03
CA LEU A 93 7.02 -20.02 -12.04
C LEU A 93 5.87 -20.54 -11.19
N HIS A 94 6.06 -20.55 -9.88
CA HIS A 94 4.97 -20.66 -8.93
C HIS A 94 4.62 -19.26 -8.40
N LEU A 95 3.31 -18.98 -8.29
CA LEU A 95 2.77 -17.80 -7.62
C LEU A 95 1.80 -18.30 -6.54
N SER A 96 2.08 -18.00 -5.26
CA SER A 96 1.17 -18.44 -4.20
C SER A 96 -0.24 -17.86 -4.39
N GLY A 97 -1.26 -18.60 -3.95
CA GLY A 97 -2.65 -18.20 -4.12
C GLY A 97 -2.97 -16.88 -3.42
N THR A 98 -2.39 -16.65 -2.23
CA THR A 98 -2.48 -15.36 -1.52
C THR A 98 -1.86 -14.23 -2.33
N LEU A 99 -0.69 -14.45 -2.96
CA LEU A 99 -0.09 -13.46 -3.86
C LEU A 99 -0.99 -13.20 -5.08
N ILE A 100 -1.60 -14.21 -5.68
CA ILE A 100 -2.53 -14.01 -6.82
C ILE A 100 -3.72 -13.12 -6.40
N GLU A 101 -4.29 -13.32 -5.22
CA GLU A 101 -5.38 -12.47 -4.71
C GLU A 101 -4.90 -11.03 -4.44
N THR A 102 -3.73 -10.87 -3.81
CA THR A 102 -3.07 -9.57 -3.64
C THR A 102 -2.92 -8.83 -4.97
N LEU A 103 -2.39 -9.50 -5.99
CA LEU A 103 -2.19 -8.93 -7.31
C LEU A 103 -3.51 -8.61 -8.01
N ALA A 104 -4.53 -9.47 -7.88
CA ALA A 104 -5.85 -9.22 -8.44
C ALA A 104 -6.48 -7.93 -7.90
N TRP A 105 -6.27 -7.62 -6.63
CA TRP A 105 -6.79 -6.39 -6.02
C TRP A 105 -5.93 -5.15 -6.29
N HIS A 106 -4.63 -5.24 -6.03
CA HIS A 106 -3.73 -4.08 -6.04
C HIS A 106 -3.14 -3.78 -7.41
N CYS A 107 -2.79 -4.80 -8.18
CA CYS A 107 -1.99 -4.66 -9.41
C CYS A 107 -2.44 -5.63 -10.52
N PRO A 108 -3.74 -5.70 -10.90
CA PRO A 108 -4.24 -6.73 -11.82
C PRO A 108 -3.60 -6.68 -13.22
N GLN A 109 -2.99 -5.55 -13.59
CA GLN A 109 -2.21 -5.40 -14.82
C GLN A 109 -0.96 -6.29 -14.87
N SER A 110 -0.42 -6.74 -13.73
CA SER A 110 0.78 -7.59 -13.66
C SER A 110 0.57 -8.94 -14.37
N PHE A 111 -0.65 -9.48 -14.35
CA PHE A 111 -0.97 -10.74 -15.05
C PHE A 111 -0.85 -10.63 -16.57
N ALA A 112 -1.01 -9.43 -17.14
CA ALA A 112 -0.81 -9.23 -18.57
C ALA A 112 0.64 -9.53 -18.96
N PHE A 113 1.58 -9.10 -18.12
CA PHE A 113 3.00 -9.35 -18.32
C PHE A 113 3.36 -10.83 -18.17
N ILE A 114 2.78 -11.54 -17.19
CA ILE A 114 2.98 -12.99 -17.04
C ILE A 114 2.49 -13.73 -18.30
N ARG A 115 1.37 -13.31 -18.90
CA ARG A 115 0.89 -13.86 -20.19
C ARG A 115 1.82 -13.56 -21.36
N ASP A 116 2.66 -12.53 -21.31
CA ASP A 116 3.63 -12.25 -22.36
C ASP A 116 4.72 -13.33 -22.41
N LEU A 117 5.17 -13.82 -21.25
CA LEU A 117 6.12 -14.93 -21.14
C LEU A 117 5.51 -16.24 -21.67
N ASP A 118 4.24 -16.52 -21.34
CA ASP A 118 3.50 -17.68 -21.89
C ASP A 118 3.40 -17.60 -23.42
N ARG A 119 2.98 -16.45 -23.97
CA ARG A 119 2.90 -16.24 -25.42
C ARG A 119 4.24 -16.36 -26.13
N ALA A 120 5.34 -16.05 -25.45
CA ALA A 120 6.69 -16.26 -25.96
C ALA A 120 7.19 -17.71 -25.85
N GLY A 121 6.41 -18.61 -25.24
CA GLY A 121 6.80 -20.00 -25.00
C GLY A 121 7.88 -20.17 -23.93
N LEU A 122 8.02 -19.18 -23.04
CA LEU A 122 9.08 -19.10 -22.02
C LEU A 122 8.60 -19.42 -20.61
N LEU A 123 7.32 -19.74 -20.41
CA LEU A 123 6.73 -19.93 -19.09
C LEU A 123 6.09 -21.31 -18.95
N GLU A 124 6.32 -21.93 -17.80
CA GLU A 124 5.48 -23.00 -17.27
C GLU A 124 5.01 -22.61 -15.87
N MET A 125 3.70 -22.68 -15.61
CA MET A 125 3.17 -22.47 -14.25
C MET A 125 3.37 -23.73 -13.41
N VAL A 126 3.91 -23.54 -12.21
CA VAL A 126 4.07 -24.55 -11.16
C VAL A 126 2.94 -24.35 -10.13
N GLY A 127 2.30 -25.43 -9.70
CA GLY A 127 1.24 -25.38 -8.67
C GLY A 127 1.78 -25.64 -7.27
N SER A 128 0.97 -25.37 -6.25
CA SER A 128 1.26 -25.57 -4.82
C SER A 128 -0.05 -25.57 -4.01
N ALA A 129 0.05 -25.44 -2.67
CA ALA A 129 -1.07 -25.11 -1.82
C ALA A 129 -1.36 -23.60 -1.83
N PHE A 130 -2.62 -23.20 -1.95
CA PHE A 130 -3.07 -21.80 -2.00
C PHE A 130 -2.40 -20.86 -0.98
N SER A 131 -2.39 -21.21 0.30
CA SER A 131 -1.78 -20.38 1.36
C SER A 131 -0.34 -20.76 1.70
N GLN A 132 0.29 -21.71 1.00
CA GLN A 132 1.58 -22.30 1.41
C GLN A 132 1.55 -22.88 2.84
N ASN A 133 0.47 -23.56 3.21
CA ASN A 133 0.44 -24.28 4.48
C ASN A 133 1.40 -25.47 4.47
N VAL A 134 1.92 -25.85 5.64
CA VAL A 134 2.74 -27.06 5.78
C VAL A 134 1.81 -28.28 5.74
N MET A 135 1.64 -28.83 4.54
CA MET A 135 0.57 -29.77 4.18
C MET A 135 0.45 -31.01 5.07
N PRO A 136 1.53 -31.68 5.53
CA PRO A 136 1.42 -32.90 6.34
C PRO A 136 0.61 -32.77 7.65
N PHE A 137 0.41 -31.55 8.15
CA PHE A 137 -0.33 -31.29 9.39
C PHE A 137 -1.82 -30.99 9.18
N PHE A 138 -2.30 -31.01 7.94
CA PHE A 138 -3.69 -30.74 7.58
C PHE A 138 -4.35 -31.96 6.95
N GLU A 139 -5.66 -32.08 7.13
CA GLU A 139 -6.45 -33.14 6.51
C GLU A 139 -6.43 -33.04 4.97
N ASP A 140 -6.48 -34.20 4.31
CA ASP A 140 -6.48 -34.32 2.85
C ASP A 140 -7.54 -33.46 2.17
N ARG A 141 -8.76 -33.35 2.75
CA ARG A 141 -9.83 -32.51 2.18
C ARG A 141 -9.43 -31.03 2.13
N LEU A 142 -8.72 -30.54 3.14
CA LEU A 142 -8.31 -29.15 3.23
C LEU A 142 -7.13 -28.88 2.30
N ASN A 143 -6.18 -29.82 2.23
CA ASN A 143 -5.09 -29.75 1.26
C ASN A 143 -5.62 -29.79 -0.19
N LEU A 144 -6.57 -30.68 -0.51
CA LEU A 144 -7.22 -30.71 -1.82
C LEU A 144 -7.91 -29.39 -2.16
N ARG A 145 -8.57 -28.77 -1.17
CA ARG A 145 -9.19 -27.45 -1.34
C ARG A 145 -8.14 -26.37 -1.61
N GLN A 146 -7.05 -26.33 -0.85
CA GLN A 146 -5.94 -25.39 -1.07
C GLN A 146 -5.41 -25.48 -2.50
N VAL A 147 -5.14 -26.69 -2.98
CA VAL A 147 -4.59 -26.91 -4.33
C VAL A 147 -5.60 -26.51 -5.41
N ASN A 148 -6.88 -26.86 -5.24
CA ASN A 148 -7.91 -26.48 -6.21
C ASN A 148 -8.20 -24.97 -6.22
N ASP A 149 -8.15 -24.30 -5.08
CA ASP A 149 -8.33 -22.85 -5.00
C ASP A 149 -7.21 -22.11 -5.75
N GLU A 150 -5.96 -22.55 -5.61
CA GLU A 150 -4.82 -22.02 -6.38
C GLU A 150 -5.00 -22.25 -7.89
N LEU A 151 -5.29 -23.49 -8.32
CA LEU A 151 -5.53 -23.82 -9.73
C LEU A 151 -6.69 -22.99 -10.33
N ALA A 152 -7.74 -22.74 -9.55
CA ALA A 152 -8.86 -21.91 -9.98
C ALA A 152 -8.45 -20.44 -10.15
N LEU A 153 -7.57 -19.92 -9.31
CA LEU A 153 -7.03 -18.56 -9.42
C LEU A 153 -6.08 -18.40 -10.62
N LEU A 154 -5.23 -19.39 -10.89
CA LEU A 154 -4.39 -19.44 -12.09
C LEU A 154 -5.24 -19.38 -13.37
N ARG A 155 -6.28 -20.21 -13.46
CA ARG A 155 -7.24 -20.18 -14.58
C ARG A 155 -7.90 -18.81 -14.72
N ARG A 156 -8.27 -18.19 -13.61
CA ARG A 156 -9.07 -16.98 -13.60
C ARG A 156 -8.28 -15.72 -13.95
N HIS A 157 -7.11 -15.53 -13.36
CA HIS A 157 -6.37 -14.26 -13.41
C HIS A 157 -5.19 -14.30 -14.36
N VAL A 158 -4.45 -15.41 -14.35
CA VAL A 158 -3.35 -15.62 -15.31
C VAL A 158 -3.93 -16.02 -16.67
N GLY A 159 -5.01 -16.81 -16.69
CA GLY A 159 -5.58 -17.38 -17.91
C GLY A 159 -4.95 -18.73 -18.28
N TRP A 160 -4.25 -19.35 -17.32
CA TRP A 160 -3.55 -20.61 -17.53
C TRP A 160 -4.51 -21.80 -17.43
N ASP A 161 -4.42 -22.75 -18.34
CA ASP A 161 -5.21 -23.98 -18.24
C ASP A 161 -4.66 -24.86 -17.11
N PRO A 162 -5.43 -25.16 -16.04
CA PRO A 162 -5.01 -26.05 -14.97
C PRO A 162 -4.48 -27.39 -15.46
N ALA A 163 -5.03 -27.94 -16.56
CA ALA A 163 -4.56 -29.22 -17.10
C ALA A 163 -3.07 -29.20 -17.51
N LYS A 164 -2.49 -28.02 -17.80
CA LYS A 164 -1.07 -27.85 -18.11
C LYS A 164 -0.17 -27.81 -16.87
N VAL A 165 -0.72 -27.61 -15.66
CA VAL A 165 0.05 -27.53 -14.41
C VAL A 165 0.37 -28.95 -13.95
N LYS A 166 1.59 -29.44 -14.24
CA LYS A 166 2.02 -30.82 -13.91
C LYS A 166 3.07 -30.90 -12.81
N VAL A 167 3.67 -29.77 -12.45
CA VAL A 167 4.73 -29.67 -11.45
C VAL A 167 4.16 -29.06 -10.17
N PHE A 168 4.51 -29.64 -9.03
CA PHE A 168 4.11 -29.18 -7.71
C PHE A 168 5.32 -28.70 -6.90
N TRP A 169 5.27 -27.47 -6.42
CA TRP A 169 6.13 -26.94 -5.39
C TRP A 169 5.58 -27.35 -4.02
N VAL A 170 6.34 -28.12 -3.25
CA VAL A 170 5.93 -28.51 -1.89
C VAL A 170 6.25 -27.35 -0.94
N PRO A 171 5.27 -26.76 -0.22
CA PRO A 171 5.52 -25.69 0.76
C PRO A 171 6.60 -26.09 1.75
N GLU A 172 7.62 -25.24 1.88
CA GLU A 172 8.81 -25.50 2.70
C GLU A 172 9.51 -26.85 2.44
N ARG A 173 9.23 -27.48 1.30
CA ARG A 173 9.70 -28.83 0.92
C ARG A 173 9.46 -29.87 2.02
N VAL A 174 8.48 -29.67 2.91
CA VAL A 174 8.13 -30.62 3.97
C VAL A 174 7.38 -31.79 3.36
N TRP A 175 8.08 -32.89 3.17
CA TRP A 175 7.61 -34.05 2.42
C TRP A 175 7.28 -35.22 3.33
N ASP A 176 6.14 -35.84 3.09
CA ASP A 176 5.76 -37.16 3.57
C ASP A 176 4.97 -37.86 2.46
N THR A 177 5.52 -38.95 1.92
CA THR A 177 4.94 -39.66 0.75
C THR A 177 3.52 -40.13 1.03
N ASP A 178 3.27 -40.73 2.20
CA ASP A 178 1.97 -41.32 2.54
C ASP A 178 0.90 -40.25 2.73
N ARG A 179 1.29 -39.04 3.16
CA ARG A 179 0.37 -37.91 3.33
C ARG A 179 0.13 -37.14 2.04
N LEU A 180 1.18 -36.87 1.25
CA LEU A 180 1.08 -35.95 0.11
C LEU A 180 0.73 -36.67 -1.19
N ALA A 181 1.21 -37.89 -1.42
CA ALA A 181 0.95 -38.58 -2.69
C ALA A 181 -0.55 -38.78 -3.00
N PRO A 182 -1.40 -39.19 -2.05
CA PRO A 182 -2.85 -39.32 -2.30
C PRO A 182 -3.51 -37.99 -2.70
N VAL A 183 -3.12 -36.89 -2.04
CA VAL A 183 -3.63 -35.55 -2.35
C VAL A 183 -3.18 -35.11 -3.74
N LEU A 184 -1.88 -35.20 -4.03
CA LEU A 184 -1.29 -34.70 -5.27
C LEU A 184 -1.66 -35.52 -6.51
N ARG A 185 -2.04 -36.80 -6.33
CA ARG A 185 -2.50 -37.69 -7.41
C ARG A 185 -4.03 -37.82 -7.49
N SER A 186 -4.76 -37.10 -6.63
CA SER A 186 -6.22 -37.16 -6.64
C SER A 186 -6.81 -36.71 -7.97
N SER A 187 -7.77 -37.49 -8.49
CA SER A 187 -8.54 -37.15 -9.68
C SER A 187 -9.54 -36.01 -9.46
N SER A 188 -9.78 -35.61 -8.20
CA SER A 188 -10.62 -34.44 -7.88
C SER A 188 -9.90 -33.10 -8.06
N LEU A 189 -8.61 -33.12 -8.35
CA LEU A 189 -7.86 -31.90 -8.68
C LEU A 189 -8.23 -31.39 -10.07
N LEU A 190 -8.33 -30.06 -10.22
CA LEU A 190 -8.69 -29.40 -11.47
C LEU A 190 -7.70 -29.67 -12.63
N ASN A 191 -6.48 -30.11 -12.33
CA ASN A 191 -5.45 -30.49 -13.30
C ASN A 191 -5.39 -32.00 -13.59
N GLY A 192 -6.23 -32.81 -12.93
CA GLY A 192 -6.21 -34.28 -13.00
C GLY A 192 -5.07 -34.95 -12.22
N GLY A 193 -4.42 -34.23 -11.31
CA GLY A 193 -3.29 -34.71 -10.54
C GLY A 193 -1.93 -34.31 -11.12
N TYR A 194 -0.95 -34.13 -10.23
CA TYR A 194 0.42 -33.73 -10.57
C TYR A 194 1.25 -34.92 -11.04
N ARG A 195 2.26 -34.66 -11.88
CA ARG A 195 3.23 -35.66 -12.34
C ARG A 195 4.57 -35.49 -11.61
N TYR A 196 5.00 -34.25 -11.39
CA TYR A 196 6.30 -33.93 -10.83
C TYR A 196 6.17 -33.23 -9.47
N VAL A 197 7.06 -33.55 -8.54
CA VAL A 197 7.23 -32.84 -7.27
C VAL A 197 8.67 -32.32 -7.16
N LEU A 198 8.82 -31.09 -6.70
CA LEU A 198 10.12 -30.46 -6.45
C LEU A 198 10.49 -30.63 -4.98
N LEU A 199 11.61 -31.31 -4.72
CA LEU A 199 12.10 -31.62 -3.37
C LEU A 199 13.62 -31.43 -3.32
N ASP A 200 14.18 -31.09 -2.17
CA ASP A 200 15.64 -30.95 -2.03
C ASP A 200 16.38 -32.28 -2.22
N ASP A 201 17.54 -32.22 -2.90
CA ASP A 201 18.42 -33.35 -3.21
C ASP A 201 18.69 -34.31 -2.03
N ARG A 202 18.90 -33.76 -0.83
CA ARG A 202 19.16 -34.53 0.39
C ARG A 202 18.06 -35.54 0.76
N LEU A 203 16.81 -35.35 0.29
CA LEU A 203 15.69 -36.27 0.59
C LEU A 203 15.83 -37.63 -0.12
N LEU A 204 16.68 -37.72 -1.15
CA LEU A 204 17.03 -39.00 -1.78
C LEU A 204 17.85 -39.91 -0.86
N TYR A 205 18.45 -39.34 0.18
CA TYR A 205 19.30 -40.03 1.12
C TYR A 205 18.51 -40.27 2.41
N PRO A 206 18.37 -41.53 2.84
CA PRO A 206 17.58 -41.85 4.02
C PRO A 206 18.25 -41.30 5.28
N CYS A 207 17.44 -40.71 6.14
CA CYS A 207 17.74 -40.37 7.53
C CYS A 207 17.45 -41.57 8.44
N GLY A 208 16.45 -42.39 8.11
CA GLY A 208 16.12 -43.60 8.89
C GLY A 208 15.64 -43.29 10.31
N GLY A 209 15.07 -42.10 10.53
CA GLY A 209 14.60 -41.62 11.83
C GLY A 209 15.68 -41.01 12.72
N GLN A 210 16.97 -41.12 12.38
CA GLN A 210 18.06 -40.53 13.14
C GLN A 210 19.09 -39.88 12.21
N TYR A 211 19.23 -38.55 12.29
CA TYR A 211 20.14 -37.82 11.42
C TYR A 211 21.61 -38.20 11.62
N ALA A 212 22.05 -38.32 12.88
CA ALA A 212 23.44 -38.66 13.20
C ALA A 212 23.81 -40.06 12.68
N GLY A 213 24.89 -40.15 11.91
CA GLY A 213 25.37 -41.38 11.28
C GLY A 213 24.60 -41.79 10.02
N SER A 214 23.60 -41.02 9.59
CA SER A 214 22.79 -41.36 8.42
C SER A 214 23.49 -41.04 7.10
N PRO A 215 23.13 -41.72 5.99
CA PRO A 215 23.49 -41.30 4.64
C PRO A 215 23.14 -39.83 4.34
N ARG A 216 22.04 -39.31 4.91
CA ARG A 216 21.65 -37.91 4.77
C ARG A 216 22.66 -36.96 5.41
N GLU A 217 23.10 -37.22 6.63
CA GLU A 217 24.16 -36.40 7.28
C GLU A 217 25.45 -36.43 6.47
N ARG A 218 25.83 -37.61 5.97
CA ARG A 218 27.00 -37.75 5.11
C ARG A 218 26.88 -36.87 3.87
N PHE A 219 25.74 -36.92 3.17
CA PHE A 219 25.46 -36.08 2.01
C PHE A 219 25.54 -34.59 2.35
N ASP A 220 24.89 -34.15 3.43
CA ASP A 220 24.85 -32.74 3.84
C ASP A 220 26.22 -32.18 4.23
N ARG A 221 27.06 -33.03 4.83
CA ARG A 221 28.42 -32.70 5.30
C ARG A 221 29.45 -32.75 4.18
N GLU A 222 29.51 -33.86 3.45
CA GLU A 222 30.56 -34.14 2.45
C GLU A 222 30.23 -33.52 1.08
N ARG A 223 28.95 -33.26 0.81
CA ARG A 223 28.45 -32.65 -0.44
C ARG A 223 29.00 -33.34 -1.70
N PRO A 224 28.85 -34.67 -1.80
CA PRO A 224 29.43 -35.40 -2.91
C PRO A 224 28.71 -35.03 -4.22
N ARG A 225 29.46 -34.85 -5.31
CA ARG A 225 28.88 -34.67 -6.66
C ARG A 225 28.43 -36.04 -7.18
N GLU A 226 27.21 -36.43 -6.81
CA GLU A 226 26.58 -37.69 -7.21
C GLU A 226 25.54 -37.46 -8.30
N LEU A 227 25.60 -38.24 -9.38
CA LEU A 227 24.71 -38.10 -10.53
C LEU A 227 23.24 -38.33 -10.12
N GLU A 228 23.02 -39.22 -9.15
CA GLU A 228 21.72 -39.57 -8.59
C GLU A 228 20.94 -38.36 -8.09
N ALA A 229 21.63 -37.34 -7.56
CA ALA A 229 21.06 -36.08 -7.08
C ALA A 229 20.63 -35.14 -8.22
N TYR A 230 20.87 -35.50 -9.48
CA TYR A 230 20.50 -34.74 -10.67
C TYR A 230 19.63 -35.56 -11.63
N MET A 231 19.02 -36.65 -11.15
CA MET A 231 18.19 -37.54 -11.94
C MET A 231 16.74 -37.50 -11.45
N PRO A 232 15.75 -37.62 -12.35
CA PRO A 232 14.35 -37.80 -11.98
C PRO A 232 14.12 -39.21 -11.43
N TRP A 233 13.38 -39.34 -10.33
CA TRP A 233 13.03 -40.65 -9.75
C TRP A 233 11.53 -40.79 -9.56
N GLU A 234 10.97 -41.93 -9.94
CA GLU A 234 9.61 -42.27 -9.53
C GLU A 234 9.59 -42.56 -8.02
N VAL A 235 8.69 -41.91 -7.30
CA VAL A 235 8.57 -42.03 -5.85
C VAL A 235 7.90 -43.36 -5.52
N ALA A 236 8.59 -44.23 -4.79
CA ALA A 236 8.02 -45.48 -4.28
C ALA A 236 6.80 -45.17 -3.40
N GLY A 237 5.64 -45.79 -3.68
CA GLY A 237 4.38 -45.47 -2.99
C GLY A 237 3.74 -44.13 -3.43
N GLY A 238 4.37 -43.38 -4.32
CA GLY A 238 3.93 -42.04 -4.74
C GLY A 238 2.84 -42.00 -5.82
N GLY A 239 2.22 -43.14 -6.17
CA GLY A 239 1.15 -43.18 -7.19
C GLY A 239 1.57 -42.68 -8.58
N GLY A 240 2.83 -42.90 -8.96
CA GLY A 240 3.42 -42.43 -10.21
C GLY A 240 3.91 -40.97 -10.19
N LEU A 241 4.04 -40.35 -9.01
CA LEU A 241 4.78 -39.10 -8.87
C LEU A 241 6.26 -39.29 -9.19
N VAL A 242 6.85 -38.28 -9.81
CA VAL A 242 8.28 -38.22 -10.11
C VAL A 242 8.89 -37.06 -9.32
N VAL A 243 9.87 -37.35 -8.47
CA VAL A 243 10.65 -36.31 -7.80
C VAL A 243 11.71 -35.75 -8.75
N LEU A 244 11.82 -34.43 -8.76
CA LEU A 244 12.88 -33.67 -9.39
C LEU A 244 13.72 -33.01 -8.29
N PRO A 245 14.95 -33.48 -8.05
CA PRO A 245 15.77 -32.99 -6.94
C PRO A 245 16.25 -31.55 -7.20
N ILE A 246 15.90 -30.61 -6.32
CA ILE A 246 16.45 -29.26 -6.29
C ILE A 246 17.90 -29.37 -5.81
N SER A 247 18.83 -28.88 -6.63
CA SER A 247 20.25 -28.89 -6.27
C SER A 247 20.55 -27.78 -5.28
N ARG A 248 21.06 -28.16 -4.10
CA ARG A 248 21.58 -27.22 -3.12
C ARG A 248 22.68 -26.36 -3.72
N ASP A 249 23.62 -26.94 -4.45
CA ASP A 249 24.75 -26.20 -5.03
C ASP A 249 24.29 -25.08 -5.97
N LEU A 250 23.24 -25.32 -6.76
CA LEU A 250 22.63 -24.29 -7.61
C LEU A 250 21.93 -23.19 -6.79
N ARG A 251 21.19 -23.55 -5.72
CA ARG A 251 20.57 -22.55 -4.83
C ARG A 251 21.61 -21.60 -4.23
N TYR A 252 22.79 -22.10 -3.87
CA TYR A 252 23.85 -21.27 -3.32
C TYR A 252 24.64 -20.49 -4.38
N ALA A 253 24.76 -21.00 -5.61
CA ALA A 253 25.47 -20.33 -6.69
C ALA A 253 24.63 -19.27 -7.43
N ILE A 254 23.29 -19.30 -7.30
CA ILE A 254 22.38 -18.42 -8.04
C ILE A 254 21.54 -17.56 -7.06
N PRO A 255 21.56 -16.21 -7.19
CA PRO A 255 22.36 -15.42 -8.14
C PRO A 255 23.86 -15.37 -7.74
N PRO A 256 24.79 -15.35 -8.70
CA PRO A 256 26.23 -15.43 -8.42
C PRO A 256 26.76 -14.16 -7.74
N ALA A 257 27.21 -14.28 -6.50
CA ALA A 257 27.83 -13.20 -5.76
C ALA A 257 29.21 -12.84 -6.35
N THR A 258 29.98 -13.88 -6.70
CA THR A 258 31.35 -13.79 -7.20
C THR A 258 31.54 -14.50 -8.53
N GLY A 259 32.69 -14.28 -9.19
CA GLY A 259 33.08 -15.07 -10.37
C GLY A 259 33.24 -16.56 -10.06
N ALA A 260 33.71 -16.91 -8.85
CA ALA A 260 33.88 -18.30 -8.41
C ALA A 260 32.53 -19.04 -8.30
N ASP A 261 31.44 -18.36 -7.94
CA ASP A 261 30.10 -18.96 -7.93
C ASP A 261 29.65 -19.33 -9.35
N LEU A 262 29.95 -18.46 -10.31
CA LEU A 262 29.65 -18.71 -11.73
C LEU A 262 30.52 -19.84 -12.31
N GLU A 263 31.79 -19.91 -11.92
CA GLU A 263 32.68 -21.02 -12.28
C GLU A 263 32.18 -22.35 -11.71
N ARG A 264 31.79 -22.38 -10.43
CA ARG A 264 31.21 -23.57 -9.79
C ARG A 264 29.94 -24.03 -10.51
N LEU A 265 29.05 -23.11 -10.85
CA LEU A 265 27.87 -23.40 -11.67
C LEU A 265 28.27 -24.02 -13.02
N ALA A 266 29.24 -23.41 -13.72
CA ALA A 266 29.71 -23.90 -15.01
C ALA A 266 30.33 -25.30 -14.90
N GLU A 267 31.10 -25.59 -13.84
CA GLU A 267 31.66 -26.92 -13.59
C GLU A 267 30.59 -27.99 -13.39
N ILE A 268 29.56 -27.71 -12.58
CA ILE A 268 28.46 -28.65 -12.35
C ILE A 268 27.75 -28.96 -13.66
N LEU A 269 27.43 -27.93 -14.44
CA LEU A 269 26.75 -28.10 -15.72
C LEU A 269 27.64 -28.84 -16.74
N ARG A 270 28.94 -28.55 -16.82
CA ARG A 270 29.87 -29.28 -17.71
C ARG A 270 29.99 -30.75 -17.31
N TRP A 271 30.07 -31.02 -16.01
CA TRP A 271 30.09 -32.38 -15.49
C TRP A 271 28.81 -33.12 -15.88
N LEU A 272 27.62 -32.52 -15.71
CA LEU A 272 26.36 -33.11 -16.15
C LEU A 272 26.32 -33.38 -17.66
N ALA A 273 26.78 -32.43 -18.50
CA ALA A 273 26.88 -32.63 -19.95
C ALA A 273 27.78 -33.85 -20.29
N SER A 274 28.92 -33.98 -19.59
CA SER A 274 29.88 -35.08 -19.78
C SER A 274 29.38 -36.44 -19.29
N SER A 275 28.37 -36.48 -18.40
CA SER A 275 27.80 -37.74 -17.89
C SER A 275 27.09 -38.56 -18.99
N ARG A 276 26.72 -37.91 -20.11
CA ARG A 276 25.98 -38.49 -21.25
C ARG A 276 24.67 -39.17 -20.84
N ARG A 277 24.06 -38.73 -19.74
CA ARG A 277 22.78 -39.23 -19.25
C ARG A 277 21.67 -38.32 -19.76
N PRO A 278 20.87 -38.74 -20.77
CA PRO A 278 19.87 -37.86 -21.38
C PRO A 278 18.73 -37.46 -20.42
N GLN A 279 18.61 -38.17 -19.30
CA GLN A 279 17.67 -37.93 -18.21
C GLN A 279 18.20 -36.97 -17.14
N SER A 280 19.49 -36.59 -17.15
CA SER A 280 20.01 -35.71 -16.11
C SER A 280 19.45 -34.29 -16.26
N LEU A 281 19.03 -33.69 -15.15
CA LEU A 281 18.48 -32.34 -15.08
C LEU A 281 19.05 -31.61 -13.86
N ALA A 282 19.75 -30.51 -14.12
CA ALA A 282 20.05 -29.53 -13.09
C ALA A 282 18.77 -28.74 -12.76
N VAL A 283 18.32 -28.76 -11.50
CA VAL A 283 17.16 -27.98 -11.05
C VAL A 283 17.62 -26.92 -10.07
N TYR A 284 17.53 -25.65 -10.50
CA TYR A 284 17.55 -24.51 -9.59
C TYR A 284 16.10 -24.24 -9.19
N GLY A 285 15.81 -24.29 -7.89
CA GLY A 285 14.50 -23.95 -7.33
C GLY A 285 14.69 -23.16 -6.05
N ASP A 286 14.25 -21.91 -6.03
CA ASP A 286 14.43 -21.02 -4.89
C ASP A 286 13.37 -19.90 -4.89
N ASP A 287 13.33 -19.13 -3.81
CA ASP A 287 12.42 -18.01 -3.66
C ASP A 287 12.68 -16.94 -4.74
N LEU A 288 11.61 -16.46 -5.38
CA LEU A 288 11.71 -15.40 -6.38
C LEU A 288 12.20 -14.11 -5.74
N GLU A 289 11.78 -13.84 -4.50
CA GLU A 289 12.17 -12.71 -3.67
C GLU A 289 13.69 -12.58 -3.57
N LYS A 290 14.39 -13.71 -3.43
CA LYS A 290 15.86 -13.75 -3.40
C LYS A 290 16.44 -13.23 -4.70
N ALA A 291 16.08 -13.82 -5.83
CA ALA A 291 16.65 -13.40 -7.11
C ALA A 291 16.24 -11.97 -7.49
N ALA A 292 15.03 -11.56 -7.10
CA ALA A 292 14.47 -10.24 -7.35
C ALA A 292 14.98 -9.14 -6.39
N GLY A 293 15.72 -9.48 -5.33
CA GLY A 293 16.27 -8.51 -4.38
C GLY A 293 15.20 -7.77 -3.56
N VAL A 294 14.13 -8.46 -3.18
CA VAL A 294 13.02 -7.94 -2.38
C VAL A 294 12.73 -8.85 -1.19
N GLY A 295 11.82 -8.48 -0.27
CA GLY A 295 11.47 -9.33 0.87
C GLY A 295 12.59 -9.47 1.91
N GLY A 296 13.45 -8.46 2.03
CA GLY A 296 14.61 -8.49 2.94
C GLY A 296 15.90 -9.04 2.30
N TRP A 297 15.85 -9.51 1.05
CA TRP A 297 17.03 -9.93 0.30
C TRP A 297 17.85 -8.75 -0.24
N ASP A 298 19.11 -9.04 -0.60
CA ASP A 298 20.06 -8.05 -1.11
C ASP A 298 19.53 -7.40 -2.40
N PRO A 299 19.32 -6.07 -2.43
CA PRO A 299 18.77 -5.37 -3.59
C PRO A 299 19.67 -5.39 -4.82
N GLN A 300 20.92 -5.87 -4.71
CA GLN A 300 21.83 -6.08 -5.85
C GLN A 300 21.64 -7.44 -6.54
N HIS A 301 20.84 -8.35 -5.98
CA HIS A 301 20.58 -9.66 -6.58
C HIS A 301 20.08 -9.63 -8.04
N PRO A 302 19.22 -8.69 -8.48
CA PRO A 302 18.83 -8.57 -9.88
C PRO A 302 20.00 -8.39 -10.84
N GLU A 303 20.99 -7.56 -10.48
CA GLU A 303 22.20 -7.37 -11.30
C GLU A 303 23.02 -8.67 -11.37
N ARG A 304 23.15 -9.36 -10.24
CA ARG A 304 23.84 -10.66 -10.17
C ARG A 304 23.11 -11.73 -10.99
N TYR A 305 21.78 -11.73 -10.96
CA TYR A 305 20.93 -12.62 -11.73
C TYR A 305 21.03 -12.36 -13.23
N ASP A 306 21.10 -11.08 -13.65
CA ASP A 306 21.36 -10.69 -15.03
C ASP A 306 22.69 -11.28 -15.55
N ARG A 307 23.76 -11.30 -14.73
CA ARG A 307 25.03 -11.97 -15.10
C ARG A 307 24.84 -13.47 -15.35
N PHE A 308 24.02 -14.13 -14.55
CA PHE A 308 23.69 -15.55 -14.73
C PHE A 308 22.92 -15.78 -16.05
N LEU A 309 21.91 -14.96 -16.37
CA LEU A 309 21.18 -15.08 -17.64
C LEU A 309 22.08 -14.78 -18.86
N ARG A 310 22.99 -13.81 -18.77
CA ARG A 310 24.00 -13.57 -19.81
C ARG A 310 24.91 -14.78 -20.01
N PHE A 311 25.38 -15.39 -18.93
CA PHE A 311 26.15 -16.63 -19.00
C PHE A 311 25.37 -17.73 -19.76
N LEU A 312 24.10 -17.95 -19.42
CA LEU A 312 23.27 -18.95 -20.11
C LEU A 312 23.05 -18.64 -21.59
N ARG A 313 22.83 -17.37 -21.94
CA ARG A 313 22.71 -16.94 -23.34
C ARG A 313 23.96 -17.27 -24.16
N ASP A 314 25.13 -17.13 -23.55
CA ASP A 314 26.43 -17.30 -24.19
C ASP A 314 26.87 -18.77 -24.24
N GLN A 315 26.44 -19.62 -23.30
CA GLN A 315 26.76 -21.05 -23.26
C GLN A 315 25.75 -21.91 -24.05
N LYS A 316 25.99 -22.13 -25.35
CA LYS A 316 25.10 -22.94 -26.21
C LYS A 316 24.97 -24.43 -25.85
N TRP A 317 25.86 -24.94 -24.99
CA TRP A 317 25.83 -26.32 -24.48
C TRP A 317 24.96 -26.48 -23.24
N VAL A 318 24.44 -25.39 -22.65
CA VAL A 318 23.42 -25.45 -21.60
C VAL A 318 22.07 -25.16 -22.24
N ARG A 319 21.08 -26.01 -21.97
CA ARG A 319 19.70 -25.85 -22.44
C ARG A 319 18.78 -25.62 -21.25
N PRO A 320 18.35 -24.37 -21.00
CA PRO A 320 17.24 -24.10 -20.10
C PRO A 320 15.95 -24.76 -20.61
N VAL A 321 15.14 -25.33 -19.73
CA VAL A 321 13.93 -26.09 -20.10
C VAL A 321 12.71 -25.77 -19.24
N LEU A 322 11.54 -25.92 -19.86
CA LEU A 322 10.27 -26.12 -19.17
C LEU A 322 10.16 -27.60 -18.77
N ILE A 323 9.85 -27.86 -17.51
CA ILE A 323 9.93 -29.20 -16.90
C ILE A 323 9.01 -30.19 -17.60
N SER A 324 7.76 -29.82 -17.87
CA SER A 324 6.80 -30.76 -18.48
C SER A 324 7.17 -31.12 -19.90
N ALA A 325 7.64 -30.14 -20.69
CA ALA A 325 8.09 -30.38 -22.06
C ALA A 325 9.33 -31.28 -22.09
N TRP A 326 10.30 -31.03 -21.21
CA TRP A 326 11.49 -31.86 -21.08
C TRP A 326 11.16 -33.29 -20.62
N GLY A 327 10.26 -33.42 -19.64
CA GLY A 327 9.89 -34.69 -19.04
C GLY A 327 8.98 -35.57 -19.90
N ALA A 328 8.23 -34.99 -20.86
CA ALA A 328 7.38 -35.75 -21.78
C ALA A 328 8.17 -36.72 -22.70
N GLU A 329 9.44 -36.41 -22.96
CA GLU A 329 10.32 -37.19 -23.82
C GLU A 329 11.21 -38.19 -23.03
N ARG A 330 11.10 -38.22 -21.70
CA ARG A 330 12.07 -38.88 -20.81
C ARG A 330 11.38 -39.66 -19.70
N SER A 331 11.77 -40.92 -19.54
CA SER A 331 11.37 -41.71 -18.38
C SER A 331 12.20 -41.33 -17.15
N PRO A 332 11.67 -41.52 -15.92
CA PRO A 332 12.48 -41.49 -14.70
C PRO A 332 13.65 -42.48 -14.75
N ALA A 333 14.71 -42.23 -13.97
CA ALA A 333 15.88 -43.09 -13.88
C ALA A 333 15.57 -44.47 -13.26
N GLY A 334 14.51 -44.52 -12.45
CA GLY A 334 14.03 -45.72 -11.77
C GLY A 334 13.05 -45.34 -10.68
N VAL A 335 12.73 -46.30 -9.82
CA VAL A 335 11.89 -46.10 -8.63
C VAL A 335 12.80 -45.94 -7.41
N ARG A 336 12.50 -44.97 -6.53
CA ARG A 336 13.26 -44.73 -5.30
C ARG A 336 12.32 -44.35 -4.15
N SER A 337 12.65 -44.82 -2.94
CA SER A 337 12.01 -44.30 -1.73
C SER A 337 12.52 -42.89 -1.43
N ILE A 338 11.60 -41.97 -1.18
CA ILE A 338 11.91 -40.60 -0.78
C ILE A 338 11.53 -40.47 0.69
N ASP A 339 12.55 -40.25 1.51
CA ASP A 339 12.39 -40.26 2.96
C ASP A 339 11.80 -38.93 3.45
N ARG A 340 11.09 -38.96 4.58
CA ARG A 340 10.46 -37.76 5.17
C ARG A 340 11.52 -36.70 5.42
N GLY A 341 11.23 -35.44 5.07
CA GLY A 341 12.28 -34.43 5.09
C GLY A 341 11.83 -33.04 4.71
N THR A 342 12.76 -32.11 4.88
CA THR A 342 12.74 -30.76 4.33
C THR A 342 14.17 -30.34 3.95
N PHE A 343 14.34 -29.15 3.38
CA PHE A 343 15.64 -28.59 3.04
C PHE A 343 16.53 -28.43 4.28
N PHE A 344 17.84 -28.45 4.04
CA PHE A 344 18.86 -28.54 5.08
C PHE A 344 18.74 -27.42 6.13
N GLU A 345 18.58 -26.18 5.68
CA GLU A 345 18.56 -25.01 6.55
C GLU A 345 17.40 -25.08 7.55
N LEU A 346 16.19 -25.39 7.09
CA LEU A 346 15.01 -25.51 7.95
C LEU A 346 15.13 -26.69 8.92
N ALA A 347 15.53 -27.86 8.43
CA ALA A 347 15.68 -29.05 9.27
C ALA A 347 16.75 -28.90 10.35
N ARG A 348 17.89 -28.28 10.01
CA ARG A 348 19.11 -28.30 10.83
C ARG A 348 19.46 -26.93 11.39
N SER A 349 19.65 -25.92 10.53
CA SER A 349 20.11 -24.59 10.94
C SER A 349 19.06 -23.84 11.75
N TRP A 350 17.78 -23.98 11.40
CA TRP A 350 16.68 -23.32 12.08
C TRP A 350 15.90 -24.23 13.05
N SER A 351 16.33 -25.49 13.16
CA SER A 351 15.84 -26.48 14.14
C SER A 351 14.36 -26.87 14.02
N ALA A 352 13.77 -26.83 12.81
CA ALA A 352 12.42 -27.36 12.60
C ALA A 352 12.37 -28.91 12.68
N GLY A 353 13.52 -29.56 12.50
CA GLY A 353 13.62 -31.01 12.41
C GLY A 353 13.27 -31.53 11.01
N GLU A 354 13.60 -32.80 10.74
CA GLU A 354 13.41 -33.40 9.41
C GLU A 354 11.92 -33.46 9.01
N ASP A 355 11.02 -33.62 9.97
CA ASP A 355 9.57 -33.68 9.74
C ASP A 355 8.82 -32.41 10.16
N TYR A 356 9.53 -31.30 10.39
CA TYR A 356 8.99 -30.00 10.80
C TYR A 356 8.30 -29.98 12.19
N ARG A 357 8.23 -31.11 12.91
CA ARG A 357 7.59 -31.17 14.24
C ARG A 357 8.28 -30.30 15.28
N GLY A 358 9.58 -30.04 15.14
CA GLY A 358 10.32 -29.14 16.04
C GLY A 358 9.73 -27.74 16.09
N TRP A 359 9.11 -27.28 14.99
CA TRP A 359 8.39 -26.00 14.93
C TRP A 359 6.88 -26.19 15.12
N TYR A 360 6.27 -27.13 14.39
CA TYR A 360 4.83 -27.32 14.46
C TYR A 360 4.36 -27.71 15.85
N GLU A 361 5.11 -28.51 16.60
CA GLU A 361 4.74 -28.96 17.96
C GLU A 361 5.35 -28.08 19.07
N ASP A 362 6.13 -27.05 18.71
CA ASP A 362 6.76 -26.12 19.66
C ASP A 362 5.74 -25.65 20.71
N PRO A 363 6.06 -25.69 22.02
CA PRO A 363 5.20 -25.16 23.07
C PRO A 363 4.71 -23.72 22.83
N ASN A 364 5.50 -22.86 22.18
CA ASN A 364 5.14 -21.48 21.83
C ASN A 364 3.98 -21.42 20.83
N CYS A 365 3.77 -22.48 20.05
CA CYS A 365 2.68 -22.56 19.08
C CYS A 365 1.40 -23.18 19.66
N ARG A 366 1.39 -23.62 20.94
CA ARG A 366 0.26 -24.36 21.53
C ARG A 366 -1.07 -23.61 21.47
N GLU A 367 -1.08 -22.34 21.91
CA GLU A 367 -2.28 -21.51 21.89
C GLU A 367 -2.74 -21.24 20.46
N HIS A 368 -1.81 -20.94 19.56
CA HIS A 368 -2.08 -20.71 18.14
C HIS A 368 -2.68 -21.94 17.43
N ARG A 369 -2.17 -23.14 17.72
CA ARG A 369 -2.78 -24.41 17.28
C ARG A 369 -4.18 -24.59 17.86
N ALA A 370 -4.39 -24.20 19.11
CA ALA A 370 -5.71 -24.25 19.73
C ALA A 370 -6.71 -23.26 19.07
N TYR A 371 -6.27 -22.05 18.70
CA TYR A 371 -7.07 -21.10 17.92
C TYR A 371 -7.52 -21.69 16.58
N MET A 372 -6.59 -22.28 15.83
CA MET A 372 -6.89 -22.96 14.57
C MET A 372 -7.89 -24.10 14.78
N ALA A 373 -7.65 -24.98 15.76
CA ALA A 373 -8.52 -26.12 16.03
C ALA A 373 -9.95 -25.72 16.45
N ARG A 374 -10.11 -24.66 17.25
CA ARG A 374 -11.44 -24.13 17.62
C ARG A 374 -12.17 -23.53 16.43
N SER A 375 -11.44 -22.76 15.62
CA SER A 375 -11.97 -22.14 14.40
C SER A 375 -12.47 -23.17 13.38
N GLU A 376 -11.69 -24.24 13.18
CA GLU A 376 -12.08 -25.36 12.33
C GLU A 376 -13.32 -26.07 12.84
N ARG A 377 -13.38 -26.34 14.16
CA ARG A 377 -14.52 -26.99 14.81
C ARG A 377 -15.80 -26.16 14.60
N ALA A 378 -15.76 -24.86 14.83
CA ALA A 378 -16.90 -23.97 14.65
C ALA A 378 -17.43 -23.98 13.20
N LEU A 379 -16.53 -24.00 12.20
CA LEU A 379 -16.91 -24.12 10.79
C LEU A 379 -17.55 -25.47 10.48
N ARG A 380 -17.03 -26.57 11.01
CA ARG A 380 -17.60 -27.92 10.82
C ARG A 380 -18.98 -28.05 11.47
N GLU A 381 -19.14 -27.54 12.68
CA GLU A 381 -20.43 -27.54 13.37
C GLU A 381 -21.47 -26.72 12.60
N ALA A 382 -21.10 -25.55 12.06
CA ALA A 382 -21.99 -24.77 11.22
C ALA A 382 -22.30 -25.47 9.88
N GLU A 383 -21.33 -26.14 9.26
CA GLU A 383 -21.53 -26.98 8.06
C GLU A 383 -22.52 -28.12 8.33
N GLN A 384 -22.38 -28.83 9.45
CA GLN A 384 -23.28 -29.91 9.88
C GLN A 384 -24.70 -29.40 10.20
N ALA A 385 -24.81 -28.18 10.73
CA ALA A 385 -26.09 -27.53 11.01
C ALA A 385 -26.80 -26.98 9.75
N GLY A 386 -26.21 -27.13 8.55
CA GLY A 386 -26.80 -26.62 7.31
C GLY A 386 -26.81 -25.09 7.23
N ALA A 387 -25.80 -24.43 7.82
CA ALA A 387 -25.65 -22.98 7.78
C ALA A 387 -25.45 -22.43 6.36
N ASP A 388 -25.52 -21.09 6.21
CA ASP A 388 -25.40 -20.44 4.90
C ASP A 388 -24.11 -20.85 4.15
N PRO A 389 -24.23 -21.46 2.96
CA PRO A 389 -23.08 -22.03 2.26
C PRO A 389 -22.10 -20.97 1.75
N ALA A 390 -22.54 -19.75 1.46
CA ALA A 390 -21.66 -18.69 0.97
C ALA A 390 -20.78 -18.11 2.09
N LEU A 391 -21.35 -17.92 3.28
CA LEU A 391 -20.60 -17.53 4.46
C LEU A 391 -19.70 -18.66 4.96
N LEU A 392 -20.15 -19.92 4.93
CA LEU A 392 -19.29 -21.07 5.23
C LEU A 392 -18.08 -21.15 4.29
N ASP A 393 -18.31 -20.97 2.98
CA ASP A 393 -17.25 -20.94 1.99
C ASP A 393 -16.23 -19.82 2.25
N LEU A 394 -16.70 -18.63 2.63
CA LEU A 394 -15.83 -17.53 3.07
C LEU A 394 -15.10 -17.85 4.38
N GLY A 395 -15.78 -18.46 5.35
CA GLY A 395 -15.19 -18.84 6.64
C GLY A 395 -14.06 -19.85 6.47
N TRP A 396 -14.27 -20.90 5.66
CA TRP A 396 -13.22 -21.83 5.29
C TRP A 396 -12.08 -21.15 4.52
N LYS A 397 -12.39 -20.24 3.57
CA LYS A 397 -11.35 -19.49 2.87
C LYS A 397 -10.51 -18.63 3.82
N HIS A 398 -11.14 -17.97 4.78
CA HIS A 398 -10.43 -17.20 5.82
C HIS A 398 -9.56 -18.12 6.70
N TYR A 399 -10.07 -19.28 7.11
CA TYR A 399 -9.27 -20.28 7.83
C TYR A 399 -8.03 -20.72 7.03
N LEU A 400 -8.18 -20.96 5.71
CA LEU A 400 -7.05 -21.29 4.84
C LEU A 400 -6.03 -20.14 4.77
N HIS A 401 -6.47 -18.89 4.64
CA HIS A 401 -5.57 -17.73 4.74
C HIS A 401 -4.76 -17.73 6.04
N CYS A 402 -5.41 -17.99 7.18
CA CYS A 402 -4.76 -18.02 8.48
C CYS A 402 -3.80 -19.20 8.69
N SER A 403 -3.81 -20.19 7.78
CA SER A 403 -2.85 -21.30 7.77
C SER A 403 -1.55 -21.00 7.02
N TYR A 404 -1.39 -19.78 6.50
CA TYR A 404 -0.23 -19.33 5.74
C TYR A 404 1.09 -19.57 6.49
N GLU A 405 2.05 -20.21 5.82
CA GLU A 405 3.37 -20.59 6.36
C GLU A 405 3.26 -21.14 7.79
N THR A 406 2.52 -22.25 7.91
CA THR A 406 2.08 -22.85 9.17
C THR A 406 3.21 -22.98 10.19
N SER A 407 3.08 -22.32 11.34
CA SER A 407 4.06 -22.40 12.44
C SER A 407 5.47 -21.97 12.06
N TRP A 408 5.61 -20.97 11.18
CA TRP A 408 6.91 -20.37 10.86
C TRP A 408 7.55 -19.67 12.07
N HIS A 409 8.86 -19.80 12.25
CA HIS A 409 9.60 -19.14 13.33
C HIS A 409 10.55 -18.05 12.82
N GLU A 410 10.94 -17.15 13.71
CA GLU A 410 12.00 -16.17 13.41
C GLU A 410 13.33 -16.88 13.15
N THR A 411 13.86 -16.74 11.93
CA THR A 411 15.07 -17.44 11.46
C THR A 411 16.38 -16.72 11.85
N TYR A 412 16.29 -15.50 12.38
CA TYR A 412 17.43 -14.72 12.87
C TYR A 412 17.09 -14.08 14.23
N PRO A 413 17.81 -14.37 15.32
CA PRO A 413 17.54 -13.74 16.60
C PRO A 413 17.86 -12.25 16.53
N SER A 414 16.84 -11.42 16.67
CA SER A 414 16.95 -9.99 16.93
C SER A 414 17.71 -9.77 18.25
N GLY A 415 19.04 -9.67 18.18
CA GLY A 415 19.90 -9.38 19.33
C GLY A 415 20.45 -10.61 20.07
N GLY A 416 21.45 -11.27 19.47
CA GLY A 416 22.69 -11.69 20.13
C GLY A 416 22.67 -12.43 21.49
N ARG A 417 21.57 -13.07 21.90
CA ARG A 417 21.55 -13.97 23.06
C ARG A 417 20.84 -15.26 22.73
N GLU A 418 21.36 -16.35 23.30
CA GLU A 418 20.90 -17.75 23.25
C GLU A 418 19.43 -17.91 23.65
N GLY A 419 18.50 -17.44 22.82
CA GLY A 419 17.07 -17.63 22.96
C GLY A 419 16.57 -18.71 22.01
N ARG A 420 15.72 -19.60 22.50
CA ARG A 420 14.96 -20.52 21.64
C ARG A 420 14.25 -19.75 20.52
N SER A 421 14.22 -20.35 19.32
CA SER A 421 13.42 -19.86 18.19
C SER A 421 11.96 -19.62 18.63
N ARG A 422 11.34 -18.53 18.17
CA ARG A 422 9.96 -18.15 18.51
C ARG A 422 9.10 -18.13 17.26
N LEU A 423 7.81 -18.44 17.43
CA LEU A 423 6.79 -18.26 16.39
C LEU A 423 6.89 -16.84 15.83
N ALA A 424 6.98 -16.72 14.51
CA ALA A 424 7.10 -15.44 13.84
C ALA A 424 5.85 -14.59 14.06
N GLY A 425 6.03 -13.28 14.25
CA GLY A 425 4.92 -12.37 14.58
C GLY A 425 3.77 -12.39 13.55
N PHE A 426 4.06 -12.60 12.27
CA PHE A 426 3.00 -12.73 11.26
C PHE A 426 2.20 -14.02 11.42
N ALA A 427 2.87 -15.16 11.70
CA ALA A 427 2.22 -16.43 11.92
C ALA A 427 1.38 -16.41 13.20
N ALA A 428 1.88 -15.77 14.26
CA ALA A 428 1.15 -15.52 15.49
C ALA A 428 -0.12 -14.68 15.23
N ALA A 429 0.01 -13.56 14.51
CA ALA A 429 -1.13 -12.73 14.13
C ALA A 429 -2.18 -13.53 13.33
N LEU A 430 -1.78 -14.21 12.26
CA LEU A 430 -2.71 -14.94 11.40
C LEU A 430 -3.48 -16.05 12.12
N THR A 431 -2.78 -16.85 12.92
CA THR A 431 -3.41 -17.92 13.70
C THR A 431 -4.28 -17.39 14.84
N SER A 432 -3.95 -16.24 15.44
CA SER A 432 -4.86 -15.54 16.37
C SER A 432 -6.14 -15.13 15.65
N HIS A 433 -6.02 -14.50 14.47
CA HIS A 433 -7.14 -14.00 13.68
C HIS A 433 -7.99 -15.11 13.05
N ALA A 434 -7.52 -16.36 12.98
CA ALA A 434 -8.31 -17.51 12.54
C ALA A 434 -9.65 -17.62 13.29
N ARG A 435 -9.69 -17.14 14.54
CA ARG A 435 -10.89 -17.01 15.38
C ARG A 435 -12.01 -16.18 14.75
N SER A 436 -11.71 -15.26 13.83
CA SER A 436 -12.73 -14.58 13.03
C SER A 436 -13.58 -15.55 12.19
N ALA A 437 -13.09 -16.76 11.90
CA ALA A 437 -13.90 -17.82 11.29
C ALA A 437 -15.06 -18.28 12.21
N ILE A 438 -14.89 -18.23 13.54
CA ILE A 438 -15.95 -18.55 14.51
C ILE A 438 -17.09 -17.53 14.38
N MET A 439 -16.74 -16.23 14.28
CA MET A 439 -17.70 -15.16 14.01
C MET A 439 -18.43 -15.39 12.67
N ILE A 440 -17.70 -15.73 11.60
CA ILE A 440 -18.31 -16.03 10.29
C ILE A 440 -19.25 -17.24 10.38
N ALA A 441 -18.86 -18.31 11.09
CA ALA A 441 -19.69 -19.51 11.30
C ALA A 441 -20.98 -19.17 12.07
N ARG A 442 -20.90 -18.33 13.11
CA ARG A 442 -22.06 -17.84 13.87
C ARG A 442 -22.99 -17.00 12.97
N ALA A 443 -22.44 -16.14 12.12
CA ALA A 443 -23.24 -15.39 11.15
C ALA A 443 -23.88 -16.28 10.08
N ALA A 444 -23.17 -17.32 9.63
CA ALA A 444 -23.70 -18.31 8.69
C ALA A 444 -24.89 -19.08 9.27
N ARG A 445 -24.84 -19.46 10.56
CA ARG A 445 -25.97 -20.09 11.27
C ARG A 445 -27.16 -19.13 11.38
N TRP A 446 -26.90 -17.90 11.83
CA TRP A 446 -27.95 -16.89 11.96
C TRP A 446 -28.68 -16.58 10.65
N ALA A 447 -27.97 -16.61 9.52
CA ALA A 447 -28.56 -16.42 8.19
C ALA A 447 -29.69 -17.42 7.87
N VAL A 448 -29.69 -18.59 8.51
CA VAL A 448 -30.71 -19.63 8.37
C VAL A 448 -31.69 -19.61 9.54
N GLU A 449 -31.20 -19.40 10.77
CA GLU A 449 -31.97 -19.49 12.03
C GLU A 449 -32.81 -18.25 12.36
N ARG A 450 -32.56 -17.11 11.69
CA ARG A 450 -33.25 -15.82 11.93
C ARG A 450 -34.76 -15.96 12.18
N ASP A 451 -35.23 -15.33 13.25
CA ASP A 451 -36.58 -15.50 13.80
C ASP A 451 -37.57 -14.38 13.45
N GLY A 452 -37.16 -13.42 12.61
CA GLY A 452 -37.99 -12.28 12.25
C GLY A 452 -37.94 -11.10 13.22
N ALA A 453 -37.27 -11.22 14.38
CA ALA A 453 -37.09 -10.12 15.34
C ALA A 453 -35.74 -9.41 15.15
N ALA A 454 -35.59 -8.25 15.79
CA ALA A 454 -34.28 -7.63 16.02
C ALA A 454 -33.76 -8.02 17.41
N HIS A 455 -32.46 -8.22 17.51
CA HIS A 455 -31.75 -8.61 18.73
C HIS A 455 -30.50 -7.75 18.95
N ALA A 456 -30.17 -7.50 20.22
CA ALA A 456 -28.90 -6.93 20.67
C ALA A 456 -28.37 -7.76 21.86
N GLU A 457 -27.11 -8.18 21.76
CA GLU A 457 -26.43 -9.00 22.77
C GLU A 457 -24.99 -8.53 22.99
N SER A 458 -24.48 -8.78 24.20
CA SER A 458 -23.06 -8.58 24.54
C SER A 458 -22.45 -9.96 24.67
N VAL A 459 -21.60 -10.35 23.72
CA VAL A 459 -21.07 -11.71 23.60
C VAL A 459 -19.68 -11.68 23.03
N ASP A 460 -18.78 -12.48 23.58
CA ASP A 460 -17.47 -12.76 22.99
C ASP A 460 -17.71 -13.62 21.73
N ILE A 461 -17.74 -12.95 20.57
CA ILE A 461 -18.24 -13.58 19.34
C ILE A 461 -17.18 -14.46 18.67
N ASP A 462 -15.90 -14.15 18.90
CA ASP A 462 -14.73 -14.80 18.31
C ASP A 462 -13.84 -15.52 19.33
N GLU A 463 -14.18 -15.51 20.61
CA GLU A 463 -13.44 -16.16 21.70
C GLU A 463 -12.05 -15.53 21.93
N ASP A 464 -12.00 -14.20 21.91
CA ASP A 464 -10.81 -13.41 22.24
C ASP A 464 -10.70 -13.02 23.73
N GLY A 465 -11.75 -13.29 24.52
CA GLY A 465 -11.85 -12.95 25.94
C GLY A 465 -12.48 -11.57 26.20
N SER A 466 -12.87 -10.84 25.16
CA SER A 466 -13.55 -9.55 25.22
C SER A 466 -14.96 -9.69 24.64
N PRO A 467 -16.01 -9.16 25.28
CA PRO A 467 -17.35 -9.20 24.69
C PRO A 467 -17.55 -8.10 23.65
N GLU A 468 -18.04 -8.49 22.47
CA GLU A 468 -18.53 -7.61 21.41
C GLU A 468 -20.00 -7.25 21.63
N LEU A 469 -20.40 -6.09 21.09
CA LEU A 469 -21.81 -5.72 20.97
C LEU A 469 -22.33 -6.21 19.62
N VAL A 470 -23.21 -7.21 19.62
CA VAL A 470 -23.78 -7.78 18.38
C VAL A 470 -25.23 -7.32 18.23
N LEU A 471 -25.57 -6.72 17.09
CA LEU A 471 -26.96 -6.43 16.70
C LEU A 471 -27.33 -7.23 15.46
N LYS A 472 -28.44 -7.96 15.50
CA LYS A 472 -28.86 -8.85 14.40
C LYS A 472 -30.36 -8.85 14.17
N ASN A 473 -30.77 -9.03 12.92
CA ASN A 473 -32.18 -9.23 12.51
C ASN A 473 -32.22 -10.13 11.26
N SER A 474 -33.36 -10.14 10.54
CA SER A 474 -33.51 -10.94 9.32
C SER A 474 -32.65 -10.50 8.13
N HIS A 475 -32.07 -9.29 8.18
CA HIS A 475 -31.35 -8.66 7.07
C HIS A 475 -29.88 -8.39 7.35
N LEU A 476 -29.49 -8.22 8.62
CA LEU A 476 -28.17 -7.79 9.03
C LEU A 476 -27.70 -8.54 10.28
N LEU A 477 -26.38 -8.72 10.39
CA LEU A 477 -25.68 -8.98 11.66
C LEU A 477 -24.48 -8.04 11.74
N ALA A 478 -24.40 -7.24 12.79
CA ALA A 478 -23.43 -6.16 12.97
C ALA A 478 -22.62 -6.37 14.25
N VAL A 479 -21.29 -6.27 14.15
CA VAL A 479 -20.36 -6.53 15.25
C VAL A 479 -19.63 -5.24 15.69
N PHE A 480 -20.05 -4.78 16.86
CA PHE A 480 -19.50 -3.81 17.81
C PHE A 480 -18.20 -4.22 18.50
N SER A 481 -17.07 -3.51 18.38
CA SER A 481 -15.99 -3.64 19.38
C SER A 481 -15.99 -2.48 20.37
N PRO A 482 -16.54 -2.65 21.60
CA PRO A 482 -16.46 -1.62 22.63
C PRO A 482 -15.02 -1.37 23.07
N ARG A 483 -14.18 -2.42 23.11
CA ARG A 483 -12.78 -2.31 23.52
C ARG A 483 -11.97 -1.39 22.60
N TRP A 484 -12.23 -1.46 21.29
CA TRP A 484 -11.47 -0.73 20.28
C TRP A 484 -12.36 0.24 19.52
N GLY A 485 -12.43 1.50 19.96
CA GLY A 485 -13.05 2.62 19.26
C GLY A 485 -14.58 2.64 19.20
N GLY A 486 -15.27 1.64 19.78
CA GLY A 486 -16.72 1.51 19.68
C GLY A 486 -17.18 1.43 18.21
N ARG A 487 -16.35 0.84 17.34
CA ARG A 487 -16.49 0.83 15.88
C ARG A 487 -17.07 -0.50 15.41
N LEU A 488 -17.85 -0.42 14.33
CA LEU A 488 -18.42 -1.57 13.63
C LEU A 488 -17.30 -2.30 12.89
N THR A 489 -16.81 -3.40 13.43
CA THR A 489 -15.67 -4.15 12.85
C THR A 489 -16.11 -5.05 11.71
N CYS A 490 -17.33 -5.59 11.79
CA CYS A 490 -17.90 -6.46 10.76
C CYS A 490 -19.40 -6.20 10.55
N LEU A 491 -19.85 -6.22 9.28
CA LEU A 491 -21.26 -6.20 8.92
C LEU A 491 -21.56 -7.29 7.89
N PHE A 492 -22.51 -8.15 8.23
CA PHE A 492 -23.05 -9.19 7.37
C PHE A 492 -24.38 -8.74 6.75
N GLU A 493 -24.49 -8.80 5.43
CA GLU A 493 -25.73 -8.65 4.66
C GLU A 493 -26.40 -10.01 4.47
N LEU A 494 -27.63 -10.15 4.96
CA LEU A 494 -28.43 -11.38 4.97
C LEU A 494 -29.74 -11.24 4.20
N THR A 495 -29.94 -10.13 3.47
CA THR A 495 -31.17 -9.81 2.72
C THR A 495 -31.50 -10.82 1.62
N GLY A 496 -30.47 -11.41 1.00
CA GLY A 496 -30.60 -12.36 -0.10
C GLY A 496 -30.65 -13.82 0.35
N ARG A 497 -30.60 -14.73 -0.63
CA ARG A 497 -30.46 -16.18 -0.41
C ARG A 497 -29.09 -16.61 0.13
N SER A 498 -28.10 -15.72 0.06
CA SER A 498 -26.72 -16.01 0.46
C SER A 498 -26.17 -14.82 1.23
N GLY A 499 -25.61 -15.09 2.41
CA GLY A 499 -24.98 -14.10 3.26
C GLY A 499 -23.67 -13.56 2.69
N ARG A 500 -23.32 -12.31 3.02
CA ARG A 500 -22.09 -11.64 2.56
C ARG A 500 -21.53 -10.72 3.63
N ILE A 501 -20.23 -10.54 3.66
CA ILE A 501 -19.59 -9.44 4.41
C ILE A 501 -19.58 -8.19 3.52
N VAL A 502 -19.97 -7.05 4.10
CA VAL A 502 -20.00 -5.72 3.44
C VAL A 502 -19.23 -4.63 4.17
N VAL A 503 -18.85 -4.89 5.43
CA VAL A 503 -17.85 -4.14 6.22
C VAL A 503 -16.97 -5.18 6.90
N GLY A 504 -15.66 -5.03 6.80
CA GLY A 504 -14.67 -5.96 7.38
C GLY A 504 -13.76 -6.55 6.30
N ASN A 505 -12.46 -6.60 6.59
CA ASN A 505 -11.40 -7.03 5.69
C ASN A 505 -10.58 -8.18 6.32
N LEU A 506 -11.26 -9.18 6.87
CA LEU A 506 -10.71 -10.08 7.90
C LEU A 506 -9.44 -10.85 7.50
N SER A 507 -9.27 -11.15 6.21
CA SER A 507 -8.10 -11.87 5.70
C SER A 507 -6.96 -10.96 5.26
N ASP A 508 -7.16 -9.65 5.13
CA ASP A 508 -6.07 -8.74 4.79
C ASP A 508 -4.99 -8.76 5.87
N ASP A 509 -3.74 -8.52 5.48
CA ASP A 509 -2.60 -8.57 6.40
C ASP A 509 -2.78 -7.65 7.63
N TRP A 510 -2.43 -8.19 8.81
CA TRP A 510 -2.62 -7.57 10.13
C TRP A 510 -1.35 -6.90 10.69
N ASN A 511 -0.27 -6.81 9.92
CA ASN A 511 1.03 -6.25 10.33
C ASN A 511 1.44 -6.66 11.76
N LEU A 512 1.54 -7.97 12.00
CA LEU A 512 1.96 -8.59 13.26
C LEU A 512 0.98 -8.39 14.45
N GLN A 513 -0.18 -7.76 14.24
CA GLN A 513 -1.16 -7.53 15.30
C GLN A 513 -1.98 -8.79 15.61
N GLU A 514 -1.85 -9.32 16.83
CA GLU A 514 -2.63 -10.46 17.32
C GLU A 514 -4.00 -10.09 17.91
N ASP A 515 -4.16 -8.86 18.37
CA ASP A 515 -5.41 -8.36 18.95
C ASP A 515 -6.51 -8.33 17.87
N LEU A 516 -7.55 -9.14 18.04
CA LEU A 516 -8.75 -9.07 17.23
C LEU A 516 -9.42 -7.72 17.46
N HIS A 517 -10.11 -7.24 16.42
CA HIS A 517 -10.84 -5.97 16.44
C HIS A 517 -10.03 -4.71 16.75
N ARG A 518 -8.71 -4.78 16.98
CA ARG A 518 -7.89 -3.59 17.19
C ARG A 518 -7.66 -2.86 15.87
N TYR A 519 -7.70 -1.52 15.92
CA TYR A 519 -7.49 -0.70 14.74
C TYR A 519 -6.01 -0.78 14.32
N MET A 520 -5.77 -1.09 13.05
CA MET A 520 -4.42 -1.17 12.52
C MET A 520 -3.98 0.20 12.00
N ASP A 521 -2.91 0.77 12.54
CA ASP A 521 -2.47 2.14 12.20
C ASP A 521 -1.62 2.21 10.92
N CYS A 522 -0.85 1.17 10.60
CA CYS A 522 0.12 1.18 9.51
C CYS A 522 0.25 -0.21 8.85
N PRO A 523 -0.10 -0.34 7.55
CA PRO A 523 -1.10 0.48 6.86
C PRO A 523 -2.47 0.35 7.50
N ARG A 524 -3.41 1.27 7.24
CA ARG A 524 -4.73 1.25 7.88
C ARG A 524 -5.67 0.20 7.26
N ASN A 525 -5.33 -1.09 7.33
CA ASN A 525 -6.04 -2.15 6.60
C ASN A 525 -7.37 -2.58 7.23
N HIS A 526 -7.53 -2.42 8.55
CA HIS A 526 -8.67 -2.94 9.31
C HIS A 526 -9.52 -1.86 10.02
N PRO A 527 -9.91 -0.77 9.33
CA PRO A 527 -10.59 0.36 9.96
C PRO A 527 -12.04 0.05 10.37
N GLY A 528 -12.71 -0.92 9.73
CA GLY A 528 -14.13 -1.18 9.91
C GLY A 528 -14.99 0.02 9.51
N ALA A 529 -16.10 0.23 10.20
CA ALA A 529 -16.99 1.36 10.00
C ALA A 529 -17.25 2.11 11.31
N LEU A 530 -17.62 3.38 11.18
CA LEU A 530 -17.88 4.26 12.31
C LEU A 530 -16.63 4.46 13.20
N ALA A 531 -15.45 4.44 12.55
CA ALA A 531 -14.17 4.74 13.15
C ALA A 531 -14.07 6.26 13.33
N ASP A 532 -14.11 6.70 14.58
CA ASP A 532 -14.01 8.12 14.90
C ASP A 532 -12.55 8.56 14.78
N VAL A 533 -12.31 9.51 13.87
CA VAL A 533 -10.96 9.89 13.46
C VAL A 533 -10.18 10.49 14.63
N GLY A 534 -9.01 9.92 14.92
CA GLY A 534 -8.15 10.29 16.04
C GLY A 534 -8.54 9.64 17.37
N HIS A 535 -9.56 8.79 17.36
CA HIS A 535 -10.15 8.12 18.52
C HIS A 535 -10.44 6.63 18.23
N GLU A 536 -9.72 6.05 17.27
CA GLU A 536 -9.95 4.71 16.75
C GLU A 536 -9.65 3.60 17.79
N HIS A 537 -8.86 3.93 18.81
CA HIS A 537 -8.47 3.04 19.90
C HIS A 537 -9.22 3.29 21.21
N ASP A 538 -10.08 4.32 21.29
CA ASP A 538 -10.76 4.70 22.53
C ASP A 538 -11.65 3.58 23.07
N ARG A 539 -11.56 3.31 24.37
CA ARG A 539 -12.44 2.34 25.02
C ARG A 539 -13.87 2.88 25.18
N HIS A 540 -14.84 2.01 24.93
CA HIS A 540 -16.26 2.24 25.15
C HIS A 540 -16.87 1.19 26.08
N VAL A 541 -17.99 1.54 26.71
CA VAL A 541 -18.86 0.61 27.42
C VAL A 541 -20.19 0.53 26.67
N ALA A 542 -20.65 -0.69 26.38
CA ALA A 542 -21.92 -0.95 25.73
C ALA A 542 -23.03 -1.15 26.79
N ALA A 543 -24.17 -0.48 26.61
CA ALA A 543 -25.39 -0.70 27.36
C ALA A 543 -26.54 -1.05 26.40
N ILE A 544 -27.19 -2.19 26.63
CA ILE A 544 -28.34 -2.64 25.82
C ILE A 544 -29.61 -2.05 26.43
N ALA A 545 -30.29 -1.20 25.66
CA ALA A 545 -31.54 -0.55 26.08
C ALA A 545 -32.78 -1.36 25.66
N GLU A 546 -32.73 -1.99 24.49
CA GLU A 546 -33.75 -2.90 23.97
C GLU A 546 -33.03 -4.14 23.43
N SER A 547 -33.19 -5.29 24.10
CA SER A 547 -32.46 -6.52 23.77
C SER A 547 -33.10 -7.32 22.65
N SER A 548 -34.44 -7.38 22.56
CA SER A 548 -35.12 -8.06 21.47
C SER A 548 -36.53 -7.53 21.19
N GLY A 549 -37.03 -7.77 19.97
CA GLY A 549 -38.41 -7.48 19.56
C GLY A 549 -38.52 -6.75 18.23
N ARG A 550 -39.41 -5.76 18.14
CA ARG A 550 -39.61 -4.94 16.92
C ARG A 550 -38.42 -4.04 16.60
N SER A 551 -37.65 -3.67 17.62
CA SER A 551 -36.34 -3.05 17.49
C SER A 551 -35.41 -3.52 18.58
N ALA A 552 -34.12 -3.49 18.28
CA ALA A 552 -33.05 -3.62 19.24
C ALA A 552 -32.26 -2.31 19.27
N ARG A 553 -31.80 -1.92 20.46
CA ARG A 553 -31.09 -0.67 20.70
C ARG A 553 -30.00 -0.84 21.73
N ALA A 554 -28.83 -0.32 21.42
CA ALA A 554 -27.69 -0.27 22.33
C ALA A 554 -27.00 1.09 22.25
N ILE A 555 -26.30 1.46 23.32
CA ILE A 555 -25.56 2.71 23.45
C ILE A 555 -24.11 2.35 23.78
N LEU A 556 -23.18 2.81 22.94
CA LEU A 556 -21.74 2.78 23.22
C LEU A 556 -21.34 4.13 23.80
N CYS A 557 -20.92 4.17 25.06
CA CYS A 557 -20.42 5.37 25.71
C CYS A 557 -18.90 5.32 25.76
N ASN A 558 -18.23 6.35 25.24
CA ASN A 558 -16.78 6.49 25.32
C ASN A 558 -16.36 6.75 26.77
N VAL A 559 -15.47 5.91 27.30
CA VAL A 559 -14.97 5.98 28.69
C VAL A 559 -13.47 6.23 28.77
N GLU A 560 -12.82 6.51 27.64
CA GLU A 560 -11.38 6.70 27.57
C GLU A 560 -10.94 7.93 28.37
N GLY A 561 -9.97 7.76 29.26
CA GLY A 561 -9.69 8.74 30.33
C GLY A 561 -9.26 10.11 29.81
N ASP A 562 -8.31 10.09 28.85
CA ASP A 562 -7.66 11.27 28.28
C ASP A 562 -8.27 11.70 26.94
N SER A 563 -9.36 11.05 26.52
CA SER A 563 -9.99 11.38 25.24
C SER A 563 -10.87 12.62 25.34
N PRO A 564 -10.80 13.56 24.38
CA PRO A 564 -11.79 14.64 24.26
C PRO A 564 -13.20 14.12 23.95
N LEU A 565 -13.33 12.87 23.50
CA LEU A 565 -14.61 12.19 23.29
C LEU A 565 -15.13 11.50 24.55
N ARG A 566 -14.48 11.58 25.71
CA ARG A 566 -15.00 10.97 26.94
C ARG A 566 -16.43 11.43 27.23
N GLY A 567 -17.34 10.48 27.39
CA GLY A 567 -18.78 10.72 27.54
C GLY A 567 -19.54 10.91 26.23
N ALA A 568 -18.91 10.76 25.06
CA ALA A 568 -19.61 10.69 23.79
C ALA A 568 -20.44 9.40 23.70
N GLU A 569 -21.67 9.51 23.20
CA GLU A 569 -22.56 8.37 23.02
C GLU A 569 -22.77 8.06 21.53
N LYS A 570 -22.67 6.79 21.15
CA LYS A 570 -23.17 6.22 19.89
C LYS A 570 -24.37 5.34 20.18
N ALA A 571 -25.58 5.85 19.95
CA ALA A 571 -26.81 5.07 20.06
C ALA A 571 -27.11 4.37 18.74
N VAL A 572 -26.98 3.03 18.73
CA VAL A 572 -27.24 2.16 17.57
C VAL A 572 -28.64 1.57 17.69
N ARG A 573 -29.43 1.66 16.61
CA ARG A 573 -30.76 1.04 16.51
C ARG A 573 -30.86 0.19 15.25
N LEU A 574 -31.45 -1.00 15.40
CA LEU A 574 -31.81 -1.92 14.33
C LEU A 574 -33.28 -2.34 14.50
N ALA A 575 -34.15 -2.09 13.52
CA ALA A 575 -35.52 -2.62 13.56
C ALA A 575 -35.58 -4.01 12.92
N ALA A 576 -36.58 -4.81 13.29
CA ALA A 576 -36.77 -6.18 12.79
C ALA A 576 -36.77 -6.29 11.24
N GLY A 577 -37.41 -5.32 10.56
CA GLY A 577 -37.50 -5.27 9.09
C GLY A 577 -36.53 -4.30 8.41
N ASP A 578 -35.62 -3.65 9.14
CA ASP A 578 -34.67 -2.70 8.55
C ASP A 578 -33.46 -3.44 7.94
N ALA A 579 -33.04 -3.05 6.74
CA ALA A 579 -31.77 -3.46 6.14
C ALA A 579 -30.66 -2.40 6.34
N TYR A 580 -30.74 -1.64 7.43
CA TYR A 580 -29.76 -0.62 7.80
C TYR A 580 -29.69 -0.43 9.32
N LEU A 581 -28.54 0.04 9.79
CA LEU A 581 -28.31 0.52 11.15
C LEU A 581 -28.50 2.03 11.17
N SER A 582 -29.25 2.55 12.15
CA SER A 582 -29.33 3.99 12.44
C SER A 582 -28.48 4.29 13.66
N VAL A 583 -27.44 5.11 13.49
CA VAL A 583 -26.49 5.48 14.54
C VAL A 583 -26.60 6.96 14.84
N SER A 584 -27.02 7.29 16.06
CA SER A 584 -27.13 8.66 16.53
C SER A 584 -25.99 8.98 17.50
N TYR A 585 -25.25 10.05 17.22
CA TYR A 585 -24.16 10.54 18.03
C TYR A 585 -24.64 11.65 18.97
N ALA A 586 -24.15 11.65 20.20
CA ALA A 586 -24.20 12.78 21.13
C ALA A 586 -22.78 13.05 21.65
N LEU A 587 -22.22 14.20 21.27
CA LEU A 587 -20.85 14.60 21.60
C LEU A 587 -20.80 15.44 22.88
N PRO A 588 -19.69 15.37 23.65
CA PRO A 588 -19.45 16.25 24.79
C PRO A 588 -19.48 17.74 24.39
N PRO A 589 -19.80 18.66 25.33
CA PRO A 589 -19.90 20.09 25.04
C PRO A 589 -18.63 20.72 24.43
N ALA A 590 -17.45 20.23 24.78
CA ALA A 590 -16.17 20.71 24.27
C ALA A 590 -15.92 20.35 22.80
N VAL A 591 -16.57 19.31 22.28
CA VAL A 591 -16.32 18.77 20.94
C VAL A 591 -17.26 19.44 19.94
N ARG A 592 -16.72 20.33 19.11
CA ARG A 592 -17.51 21.09 18.12
C ARG A 592 -17.59 20.41 16.75
N ARG A 593 -16.72 19.44 16.50
CA ARG A 593 -16.60 18.71 15.24
C ARG A 593 -16.17 17.27 15.52
N LEU A 594 -16.72 16.33 14.77
CA LEU A 594 -16.21 14.96 14.69
C LEU A 594 -16.16 14.50 13.24
N SER A 595 -15.05 13.87 12.86
CA SER A 595 -14.96 13.11 11.61
C SER A 595 -15.07 11.63 11.92
N THR A 596 -15.81 10.91 11.09
CA THR A 596 -15.98 9.46 11.20
C THR A 596 -15.72 8.82 9.84
N GLU A 597 -14.95 7.74 9.82
CA GLU A 597 -14.62 6.96 8.62
C GLU A 597 -15.40 5.65 8.57
N VAL A 598 -15.70 5.22 7.35
CA VAL A 598 -16.39 3.97 7.03
C VAL A 598 -15.67 3.28 5.90
N CYS A 599 -15.26 2.04 6.11
CA CYS A 599 -14.64 1.19 5.11
C CYS A 599 -15.62 0.11 4.66
N PHE A 600 -16.01 0.15 3.39
CA PHE A 600 -16.91 -0.82 2.79
C PHE A 600 -16.15 -1.86 1.98
N SER A 601 -16.50 -3.13 2.20
CA SER A 601 -15.99 -4.30 1.47
C SER A 601 -17.16 -5.05 0.82
N PRO A 602 -17.87 -4.44 -0.17
CA PRO A 602 -19.08 -5.03 -0.75
C PRO A 602 -18.79 -6.39 -1.37
N ASP A 603 -19.32 -7.45 -0.75
CA ASP A 603 -19.05 -8.84 -1.10
C ASP A 603 -17.56 -9.17 -0.97
N TYR A 604 -17.07 -9.22 0.27
CA TYR A 604 -15.66 -9.46 0.57
C TYR A 604 -15.11 -10.74 -0.08
N ALA A 605 -15.89 -11.83 -0.10
CA ALA A 605 -15.52 -13.08 -0.77
C ALA A 605 -15.24 -12.87 -2.27
N ARG A 606 -16.06 -12.04 -2.93
CA ARG A 606 -15.88 -11.67 -4.33
C ARG A 606 -14.66 -10.76 -4.53
N LEU A 607 -14.41 -9.83 -3.61
CA LEU A 607 -13.26 -8.92 -3.68
C LEU A 607 -11.93 -9.69 -3.59
N LEU A 608 -11.82 -10.66 -2.68
CA LEU A 608 -10.66 -11.57 -2.60
C LEU A 608 -10.46 -12.33 -3.91
N ARG A 609 -11.53 -12.96 -4.42
CA ARG A 609 -11.45 -13.85 -5.59
C ARG A 609 -11.26 -13.13 -6.91
N LEU A 610 -11.84 -11.94 -7.08
CA LEU A 610 -11.96 -11.26 -8.37
C LEU A 610 -11.28 -9.89 -8.41
N GLY A 611 -10.68 -9.45 -7.32
CA GLY A 611 -10.20 -8.08 -7.18
C GLY A 611 -11.35 -7.07 -7.35
N PRO A 612 -11.10 -5.89 -7.97
CA PRO A 612 -12.11 -4.85 -8.15
C PRO A 612 -13.13 -5.16 -9.27
N LYS A 613 -13.12 -6.35 -9.87
CA LYS A 613 -13.96 -6.67 -11.03
C LYS A 613 -15.44 -6.71 -10.68
N GLY A 614 -16.20 -5.76 -11.21
CA GLY A 614 -17.63 -5.59 -10.97
C GLY A 614 -17.96 -4.62 -9.83
N LEU A 615 -16.94 -4.03 -9.22
CA LEU A 615 -17.08 -2.93 -8.26
C LEU A 615 -17.46 -1.64 -9.01
N SER A 616 -18.42 -0.89 -8.47
CA SER A 616 -18.71 0.46 -8.96
C SER A 616 -19.28 1.34 -7.87
N SER A 617 -18.93 2.62 -7.90
CA SER A 617 -19.46 3.60 -6.94
C SER A 617 -20.96 3.82 -7.10
N LEU A 618 -21.62 4.07 -5.97
CA LEU A 618 -23.00 4.52 -5.88
C LEU A 618 -23.02 5.86 -5.13
N SER A 619 -23.85 6.79 -5.59
CA SER A 619 -24.02 8.05 -4.90
C SER A 619 -25.42 8.62 -5.11
N GLY A 620 -25.87 9.36 -4.10
CA GLY A 620 -27.03 10.24 -4.16
C GLY A 620 -26.74 11.53 -3.40
N PRO A 621 -27.72 12.45 -3.30
CA PRO A 621 -27.52 13.75 -2.68
C PRO A 621 -27.02 13.68 -1.23
N ARG A 622 -27.37 12.62 -0.50
CA ARG A 622 -27.10 12.45 0.93
C ARG A 622 -26.58 11.07 1.31
N TRP A 623 -26.19 10.27 0.33
CA TRP A 623 -25.65 8.94 0.59
C TRP A 623 -24.58 8.61 -0.44
N ARG A 624 -23.59 7.82 -0.02
CA ARG A 624 -22.50 7.31 -0.86
C ARG A 624 -22.27 5.85 -0.51
N GLY A 625 -21.80 5.07 -1.47
CA GLY A 625 -21.58 3.66 -1.28
C GLY A 625 -20.98 2.99 -2.50
N TRP A 626 -21.02 1.67 -2.51
CA TRP A 626 -20.55 0.86 -3.63
C TRP A 626 -21.47 -0.32 -3.86
N ARG A 627 -21.43 -0.82 -5.10
CA ARG A 627 -21.96 -2.13 -5.45
C ARG A 627 -20.84 -3.03 -5.95
N ASN A 628 -20.95 -4.32 -5.69
CA ASN A 628 -20.14 -5.36 -6.30
C ASN A 628 -21.05 -6.53 -6.66
N GLY A 629 -21.25 -6.77 -7.95
CA GLY A 629 -22.31 -7.68 -8.41
C GLY A 629 -23.70 -7.23 -7.93
N GLY A 630 -24.44 -8.12 -7.27
CA GLY A 630 -25.77 -7.82 -6.71
C GLY A 630 -25.76 -7.08 -5.37
N THR A 631 -24.62 -7.09 -4.68
CA THR A 631 -24.44 -6.57 -3.32
C THR A 631 -24.28 -5.06 -3.34
N ARG A 632 -24.98 -4.35 -2.45
CA ARG A 632 -24.93 -2.89 -2.34
C ARG A 632 -24.79 -2.50 -0.89
N VAL A 633 -23.87 -1.59 -0.61
CA VAL A 633 -23.67 -1.04 0.73
C VAL A 633 -23.48 0.46 0.63
N TRP A 634 -24.04 1.21 1.58
CA TRP A 634 -24.08 2.66 1.55
C TRP A 634 -24.08 3.27 2.95
N LEU A 635 -23.55 4.49 3.04
CA LEU A 635 -23.65 5.39 4.17
C LEU A 635 -24.55 6.56 3.78
N ARG A 636 -25.47 6.94 4.65
CA ARG A 636 -26.37 8.09 4.48
C ARG A 636 -26.23 9.06 5.65
N ILE A 637 -26.23 10.35 5.32
CA ILE A 637 -26.15 11.44 6.29
C ILE A 637 -27.55 12.04 6.53
N GLY A 638 -27.87 12.33 7.80
CA GLY A 638 -29.16 12.84 8.24
C GLY A 638 -29.62 14.14 7.54
N PRO A 639 -30.92 14.28 7.23
CA PRO A 639 -31.45 15.49 6.63
C PRO A 639 -31.49 16.63 7.65
N ARG A 640 -30.91 17.80 7.31
CA ARG A 640 -30.85 19.05 8.12
C ARG A 640 -29.73 19.15 9.18
N GLN A 641 -28.74 18.27 9.14
CA GLN A 641 -27.58 18.34 10.04
C GLN A 641 -26.38 18.96 9.31
N SER A 642 -25.54 19.70 10.04
CA SER A 642 -24.34 20.33 9.49
C SER A 642 -23.25 19.28 9.29
N MET A 643 -23.39 18.47 8.24
CA MET A 643 -22.46 17.42 7.87
C MET A 643 -22.03 17.54 6.42
N LEU A 644 -20.78 17.17 6.14
CA LEU A 644 -20.24 17.10 4.80
C LEU A 644 -19.44 15.81 4.57
N TRP A 645 -19.33 15.44 3.30
CA TRP A 645 -18.43 14.39 2.86
C TRP A 645 -17.00 14.94 2.79
N ASP A 646 -16.09 14.28 3.50
CA ASP A 646 -14.69 14.68 3.64
C ASP A 646 -13.79 13.67 2.90
N THR A 647 -12.49 13.96 2.82
CA THR A 647 -11.50 13.07 2.22
C THR A 647 -11.00 12.08 3.27
N PRO A 648 -11.14 10.75 3.06
CA PRO A 648 -10.59 9.77 4.00
C PRO A 648 -9.06 9.82 4.01
N HIS A 649 -8.42 9.34 5.09
CA HIS A 649 -6.95 9.30 5.18
C HIS A 649 -6.30 8.53 4.02
N GLN A 650 -6.93 7.43 3.61
CA GLN A 650 -6.56 6.63 2.45
C GLN A 650 -7.83 6.19 1.72
N GLU A 651 -7.82 6.16 0.39
CA GLU A 651 -9.02 5.79 -0.39
C GLU A 651 -9.38 4.30 -0.24
N ARG A 652 -8.38 3.45 0.01
CA ARG A 652 -8.53 2.00 0.18
C ARG A 652 -7.80 1.53 1.43
N SER A 653 -8.32 0.50 2.05
CA SER A 653 -7.78 -0.15 3.24
C SER A 653 -7.94 -1.65 3.06
N GLY A 654 -6.85 -2.40 2.88
CA GLY A 654 -6.95 -3.78 2.38
C GLY A 654 -7.85 -3.87 1.13
N HIS A 655 -8.78 -4.83 1.11
CA HIS A 655 -9.85 -4.95 0.12
C HIS A 655 -11.08 -4.05 0.35
N GLY A 656 -10.96 -3.03 1.20
CA GLY A 656 -12.04 -2.10 1.52
C GLY A 656 -11.89 -0.71 0.90
N LEU A 657 -13.00 0.04 0.86
CA LEU A 657 -13.13 1.36 0.24
C LEU A 657 -13.62 2.37 1.28
N ASN A 658 -12.85 3.43 1.50
CA ASN A 658 -13.12 4.37 2.58
C ASN A 658 -14.01 5.53 2.16
N LEU A 659 -14.91 5.91 3.05
CA LEU A 659 -15.61 7.19 3.07
C LEU A 659 -15.31 7.90 4.38
N ARG A 660 -15.30 9.23 4.32
CA ARG A 660 -15.26 10.06 5.52
C ARG A 660 -16.44 11.02 5.52
N VAL A 661 -17.06 11.16 6.68
CA VAL A 661 -18.05 12.19 6.96
C VAL A 661 -17.57 13.04 8.11
N THR A 662 -17.76 14.35 8.01
CA THR A 662 -17.45 15.30 9.08
C THR A 662 -18.73 16.00 9.50
N SER A 663 -19.03 15.93 10.80
CA SER A 663 -20.12 16.66 11.44
C SER A 663 -19.60 17.87 12.20
N PHE A 664 -20.31 18.98 12.11
CA PHE A 664 -20.12 20.21 12.90
C PHE A 664 -21.24 20.40 13.92
N SER A 665 -22.03 19.36 14.17
CA SER A 665 -23.12 19.36 15.15
C SER A 665 -22.77 18.38 16.26
N ARG A 666 -23.01 18.77 17.52
CA ARG A 666 -22.85 17.88 18.69
C ARG A 666 -23.83 16.71 18.70
N ARG A 667 -24.92 16.79 17.92
CA ARG A 667 -25.86 15.70 17.71
C ARG A 667 -26.04 15.50 16.22
N PHE A 668 -25.78 14.29 15.75
CA PHE A 668 -25.95 13.94 14.34
C PHE A 668 -26.29 12.46 14.19
N ARG A 669 -26.76 12.08 13.00
CA ARG A 669 -27.17 10.71 12.68
C ARG A 669 -26.57 10.26 11.36
N LEU A 670 -26.05 9.04 11.37
CA LEU A 670 -25.61 8.29 10.20
C LEU A 670 -26.47 7.03 10.07
N ASP A 671 -26.91 6.73 8.85
CA ASP A 671 -27.51 5.45 8.55
C ASP A 671 -26.57 4.65 7.65
N LEU A 672 -26.23 3.43 8.06
CA LEU A 672 -25.36 2.53 7.31
C LEU A 672 -26.17 1.30 6.92
N GLY A 673 -26.30 1.02 5.63
CA GLY A 673 -27.23 0.01 5.16
C GLY A 673 -26.85 -0.65 3.86
N VAL A 674 -27.68 -1.62 3.49
CA VAL A 674 -27.51 -2.44 2.29
C VAL A 674 -28.70 -2.32 1.35
N GLY A 675 -28.60 -2.88 0.15
CA GLY A 675 -29.67 -2.81 -0.85
C GLY A 675 -29.96 -1.39 -1.38
N SER A 676 -31.23 -1.07 -1.62
CA SER A 676 -31.65 0.21 -2.21
C SER A 676 -31.85 1.31 -1.14
N PRO A 677 -31.09 2.42 -1.18
CA PRO A 677 -31.20 3.49 -0.19
C PRO A 677 -32.53 4.26 -0.24
N SER A 678 -33.29 4.11 -1.33
CA SER A 678 -34.60 4.77 -1.56
C SER A 678 -35.79 4.04 -0.93
N ALA A 679 -35.65 2.78 -0.51
CA ALA A 679 -36.74 1.98 0.06
C ALA A 679 -36.97 2.22 1.56
N VAL A 680 -36.20 3.13 2.17
CA VAL A 680 -36.23 3.38 3.62
C VAL A 680 -37.42 4.28 3.97
N SER A 681 -38.49 3.68 4.48
CA SER A 681 -39.65 4.38 5.04
C SER A 681 -39.21 5.32 6.17
N ALA A 682 -39.69 6.56 6.14
CA ALA A 682 -39.44 7.55 7.18
C ALA A 682 -39.84 6.99 8.57
N PRO A 683 -38.96 7.01 9.59
CA PRO A 683 -39.38 6.66 10.94
C PRO A 683 -40.37 7.71 11.45
N GLY A 684 -41.46 7.23 12.06
CA GLY A 684 -42.47 8.05 12.73
C GLY A 684 -41.84 9.08 13.66
N ARG A 685 -42.36 10.31 13.58
CA ARG A 685 -41.92 11.45 14.40
C ARG A 685 -41.94 11.07 15.90
N PRO A 686 -40.82 11.21 16.64
CA PRO A 686 -40.93 11.51 18.05
C PRO A 686 -41.42 12.95 18.18
N ALA A 687 -42.49 13.16 18.94
CA ALA A 687 -42.97 14.48 19.30
C ALA A 687 -41.90 15.18 20.13
N ILE A 688 -41.21 16.15 19.52
CA ILE A 688 -40.41 17.14 20.23
C ILE A 688 -41.07 18.48 19.93
N ALA A 689 -41.53 19.13 21.00
CA ALA A 689 -42.17 20.43 20.99
C ALA A 689 -41.33 21.45 20.23
N THR A 690 -41.96 22.08 19.25
CA THR A 690 -41.42 23.15 18.41
C THR A 690 -41.40 24.46 19.18
N ALA A 691 -40.22 25.04 19.35
CA ALA A 691 -40.06 26.49 19.40
C ALA A 691 -39.31 26.90 18.12
N ALA A 692 -39.99 27.68 17.27
CA ALA A 692 -39.47 28.22 16.01
C ALA A 692 -38.70 29.54 16.27
N PRO A 693 -37.87 30.00 15.31
CA PRO A 693 -36.65 30.74 15.58
C PRO A 693 -36.79 32.26 15.37
N ALA A 694 -35.89 33.02 15.98
CA ALA A 694 -35.55 34.37 15.53
C ALA A 694 -34.43 34.29 14.47
N SER A 695 -34.70 34.90 13.32
CA SER A 695 -33.74 35.36 12.31
C SER A 695 -32.77 36.38 12.96
N GLU A 696 -31.55 36.67 12.51
CA GLU A 696 -30.91 36.71 11.19
C GLU A 696 -29.39 36.56 11.38
N ALA A 697 -28.70 36.01 10.39
CA ALA A 697 -27.44 36.55 9.88
C ALA A 697 -27.12 35.85 8.55
N ARG A 698 -27.25 36.59 7.44
CA ARG A 698 -26.77 36.16 6.13
C ARG A 698 -25.25 35.99 6.20
N CYS A 699 -24.76 34.78 6.00
CA CYS A 699 -23.41 34.54 5.48
C CYS A 699 -23.49 33.40 4.46
N VAL A 700 -23.82 33.74 3.21
CA VAL A 700 -23.90 32.79 2.08
C VAL A 700 -22.95 33.25 0.96
N PRO A 701 -21.64 32.92 1.06
CA PRO A 701 -20.85 32.65 -0.14
C PRO A 701 -20.24 31.24 -0.18
N GLN A 702 -19.89 30.64 0.97
CA GLN A 702 -19.21 29.32 1.05
C GLN A 702 -20.02 28.20 0.36
N ALA A 703 -21.35 28.27 0.44
CA ALA A 703 -22.25 27.29 -0.18
C ALA A 703 -22.18 27.28 -1.72
N SER A 704 -21.82 28.41 -2.38
CA SER A 704 -21.92 28.52 -3.84
C SER A 704 -20.75 27.86 -4.58
N ALA A 705 -19.52 27.98 -4.04
CA ALA A 705 -18.34 27.31 -4.61
C ALA A 705 -18.36 25.79 -4.38
N ALA A 706 -19.04 25.34 -3.31
CA ALA A 706 -19.24 23.93 -3.00
C ALA A 706 -20.59 23.36 -3.49
N ASP A 707 -21.38 24.12 -4.28
CA ASP A 707 -22.64 23.66 -4.87
C ASP A 707 -22.40 23.12 -6.30
N PRO A 708 -22.56 21.81 -6.52
CA PRO A 708 -22.39 21.19 -7.83
C PRO A 708 -23.26 21.82 -8.94
N ARG A 709 -24.44 22.34 -8.61
CA ARG A 709 -25.35 22.97 -9.59
C ARG A 709 -24.83 24.34 -10.03
N VAL A 710 -24.30 25.12 -9.08
CA VAL A 710 -23.69 26.43 -9.37
C VAL A 710 -22.45 26.23 -10.23
N VAL A 711 -21.56 25.32 -9.82
CA VAL A 711 -20.30 25.06 -10.54
C VAL A 711 -20.52 24.40 -11.89
N ARG A 712 -21.47 23.46 -12.02
CA ARG A 712 -21.85 22.89 -13.32
C ARG A 712 -22.32 23.96 -14.30
N ARG A 713 -23.16 24.90 -13.86
CA ARG A 713 -23.61 26.04 -14.70
C ARG A 713 -22.47 26.96 -15.06
N LEU A 714 -21.58 27.24 -14.11
CA LEU A 714 -20.40 28.07 -14.32
C LEU A 714 -19.48 27.45 -15.37
N LEU A 715 -19.12 26.18 -15.20
CA LEU A 715 -18.25 25.43 -16.09
C LEU A 715 -18.87 25.24 -17.47
N SER A 716 -20.16 24.92 -17.57
CA SER A 716 -20.82 24.78 -18.89
C SER A 716 -20.84 26.08 -19.71
N ARG A 717 -20.61 27.24 -19.08
CA ARG A 717 -20.52 28.54 -19.75
C ARG A 717 -19.08 28.92 -20.15
N HIS A 718 -18.06 28.39 -19.46
CA HIS A 718 -16.68 28.86 -19.58
C HIS A 718 -15.69 27.77 -20.03
N PHE A 719 -16.04 26.49 -19.86
CA PHE A 719 -15.19 25.37 -20.25
C PHE A 719 -15.37 25.06 -21.73
N ARG A 720 -14.26 25.02 -22.47
CA ARG A 720 -14.20 24.56 -23.85
C ARG A 720 -13.52 23.19 -23.87
N ALA A 721 -14.04 22.26 -24.66
CA ALA A 721 -13.35 20.97 -24.86
C ALA A 721 -11.98 21.20 -25.53
N PRO A 722 -11.03 20.23 -25.46
CA PRO A 722 -9.73 20.33 -26.14
C PRO A 722 -9.82 20.63 -27.64
N SER A 723 -10.96 20.33 -28.27
CA SER A 723 -11.31 20.63 -29.67
C SER A 723 -11.80 22.07 -29.93
N GLY A 724 -11.89 22.94 -28.90
CA GLY A 724 -12.38 24.32 -29.00
C GLY A 724 -13.91 24.48 -29.07
N VAL A 725 -14.67 23.38 -29.02
CA VAL A 725 -16.15 23.37 -29.12
C VAL A 725 -16.81 23.66 -27.75
N PRO A 726 -17.97 24.36 -27.71
CA PRO A 726 -18.74 24.56 -26.48
C PRO A 726 -19.19 23.21 -25.89
N ALA A 727 -18.78 22.94 -24.66
CA ALA A 727 -18.98 21.64 -24.03
C ALA A 727 -20.05 21.73 -22.93
N GLU A 728 -20.91 20.72 -22.81
CA GLU A 728 -21.88 20.65 -21.72
C GLU A 728 -21.31 19.81 -20.57
N VAL A 729 -21.24 20.39 -19.37
CA VAL A 729 -20.90 19.60 -18.17
C VAL A 729 -22.14 18.80 -17.77
N ARG A 730 -22.09 17.48 -17.90
CA ARG A 730 -23.18 16.56 -17.56
C ARG A 730 -23.20 16.24 -16.08
N GLU A 731 -22.02 16.04 -15.50
CA GLU A 731 -21.83 15.72 -14.09
C GLU A 731 -20.72 16.58 -13.50
N CYS A 732 -20.91 17.02 -12.25
CA CYS A 732 -19.89 17.71 -11.48
C CYS A 732 -19.96 17.17 -10.04
N ARG A 733 -18.89 16.52 -9.57
CA ARG A 733 -18.73 16.11 -8.18
C ARG A 733 -17.69 17.00 -7.53
N ILE A 734 -17.97 17.44 -6.31
CA ILE A 734 -17.09 18.33 -5.55
C ILE A 734 -16.54 17.57 -4.34
N ARG A 735 -15.23 17.66 -4.13
CA ARG A 735 -14.53 17.18 -2.93
C ARG A 735 -13.78 18.34 -2.29
N VAL A 736 -13.77 18.44 -0.97
CA VAL A 736 -12.90 19.42 -0.28
C VAL A 736 -11.53 18.78 -0.09
N LEU A 737 -10.49 19.41 -0.64
CA LEU A 737 -9.10 19.00 -0.47
C LEU A 737 -8.47 19.60 0.80
N LYS A 738 -8.76 20.88 1.10
CA LYS A 738 -8.23 21.59 2.28
C LYS A 738 -9.27 22.58 2.79
N HIS A 739 -9.45 22.63 4.11
CA HIS A 739 -10.38 23.56 4.77
C HIS A 739 -9.63 24.41 5.80
N HIS A 740 -9.80 25.73 5.72
CA HIS A 740 -9.31 26.70 6.69
C HIS A 740 -10.42 27.72 6.99
N HIS A 741 -10.24 28.57 8.00
CA HIS A 741 -11.30 29.49 8.42
C HIS A 741 -11.67 30.55 7.36
N ASP A 742 -10.75 30.91 6.47
CA ASP A 742 -10.89 31.94 5.42
C ASP A 742 -10.74 31.41 3.97
N ARG A 743 -10.45 30.10 3.80
CA ARG A 743 -10.19 29.49 2.49
C ARG A 743 -10.65 28.03 2.38
N LEU A 744 -11.04 27.62 1.18
CA LEU A 744 -11.33 26.23 0.80
C LEU A 744 -10.59 25.87 -0.48
N ILE A 745 -9.91 24.72 -0.49
CA ILE A 745 -9.42 24.10 -1.72
C ILE A 745 -10.37 22.96 -2.06
N LEU A 746 -10.89 22.98 -3.28
CA LEU A 746 -11.94 22.10 -3.77
C LEU A 746 -11.44 21.37 -5.02
N GLN A 747 -11.70 20.08 -5.11
CA GLN A 747 -11.56 19.31 -6.35
C GLN A 747 -12.94 19.18 -7.02
N TYR A 748 -12.97 19.39 -8.33
CA TYR A 748 -14.15 19.22 -9.17
C TYR A 748 -13.89 18.11 -10.17
N ASP A 749 -14.53 16.95 -9.98
CA ASP A 749 -14.54 15.90 -10.99
C ASP A 749 -15.69 16.16 -11.95
N VAL A 750 -15.38 16.32 -13.22
CA VAL A 750 -16.33 16.76 -14.22
C VAL A 750 -16.39 15.76 -15.38
N ALA A 751 -17.61 15.42 -15.77
CA ALA A 751 -17.87 14.68 -17.00
C ALA A 751 -18.46 15.67 -18.02
N VAL A 752 -17.78 15.80 -19.15
CA VAL A 752 -18.09 16.78 -20.19
C VAL A 752 -18.49 16.05 -21.48
N ALA A 753 -19.63 16.43 -22.04
CA ALA A 753 -20.14 15.92 -23.30
C ALA A 753 -19.96 16.95 -24.42
N ASP A 754 -19.43 16.50 -25.55
CA ASP A 754 -19.48 17.26 -26.79
C ASP A 754 -20.93 17.20 -27.32
N LYS A 755 -21.52 18.37 -27.62
CA LYS A 755 -22.88 18.48 -28.14
C LYS A 755 -23.07 17.79 -29.50
N ARG A 756 -22.00 17.45 -30.24
CA ARG A 756 -22.07 16.82 -31.57
C ARG A 756 -21.63 15.35 -31.63
N ARG A 757 -20.85 14.85 -30.65
CA ARG A 757 -20.19 13.52 -30.76
C ARG A 757 -20.35 12.59 -29.54
N GLY A 758 -21.18 12.94 -28.57
CA GLY A 758 -21.30 12.14 -27.33
C GLY A 758 -20.18 12.43 -26.34
N MET A 759 -20.14 11.68 -25.23
CA MET A 759 -19.26 11.95 -24.08
C MET A 759 -17.78 11.82 -24.46
N GLN A 760 -16.96 12.85 -24.18
CA GLN A 760 -15.55 12.87 -24.66
C GLN A 760 -14.51 13.22 -23.59
N PHE A 761 -14.88 13.66 -22.38
CA PHE A 761 -13.86 14.01 -21.37
C PHE A 761 -14.33 13.81 -19.93
N GLU A 762 -13.57 13.02 -19.16
CA GLU A 762 -13.60 12.99 -17.70
C GLU A 762 -12.29 13.57 -17.18
N GLY A 763 -12.36 14.54 -16.27
CA GLY A 763 -11.18 15.17 -15.70
C GLY A 763 -11.44 15.78 -14.32
N SER A 764 -10.35 15.97 -13.56
CA SER A 764 -10.38 16.63 -12.26
C SER A 764 -9.78 18.02 -12.36
N LEU A 765 -10.50 19.01 -11.84
CA LEU A 765 -10.04 20.38 -11.68
C LEU A 765 -9.82 20.68 -10.20
N VAL A 766 -8.99 21.68 -9.90
CA VAL A 766 -8.85 22.23 -8.55
C VAL A 766 -9.38 23.66 -8.57
N GLY A 767 -10.04 24.08 -7.50
CA GLY A 767 -10.32 25.49 -7.29
C GLY A 767 -10.09 25.91 -5.86
N ALA A 768 -9.57 27.12 -5.71
CA ALA A 768 -9.34 27.76 -4.43
C ALA A 768 -10.39 28.86 -4.25
N TRP A 769 -11.26 28.66 -3.26
CA TRP A 769 -12.18 29.67 -2.78
C TRP A 769 -11.55 30.41 -1.61
N ARG A 770 -11.70 31.73 -1.59
CA ARG A 770 -11.23 32.58 -0.50
C ARG A 770 -12.30 33.59 -0.11
N GLN A 771 -12.33 33.97 1.16
CA GLN A 771 -13.18 35.06 1.64
C GLN A 771 -12.67 36.44 1.19
N ASP A 772 -11.37 36.59 0.96
CA ASP A 772 -10.73 37.82 0.49
C ASP A 772 -10.55 37.87 -1.04
N GLU A 773 -10.06 39.00 -1.56
CA GLU A 773 -9.89 39.21 -3.02
C GLU A 773 -8.61 38.60 -3.62
N ARG A 774 -7.81 37.86 -2.83
CA ARG A 774 -6.52 37.31 -3.30
C ARG A 774 -6.65 36.26 -4.40
N GLY A 775 -7.83 35.68 -4.60
CA GLY A 775 -8.09 34.74 -5.70
C GLY A 775 -7.79 35.30 -7.10
N LYS A 776 -7.97 36.62 -7.30
CA LYS A 776 -7.61 37.30 -8.56
C LYS A 776 -6.10 37.28 -8.80
N GLN A 777 -5.31 37.58 -7.76
CA GLN A 777 -3.85 37.58 -7.82
C GLN A 777 -3.31 36.19 -8.18
N ILE A 778 -3.82 35.13 -7.53
CA ILE A 778 -3.42 33.74 -7.82
C ILE A 778 -3.60 33.43 -9.32
N TYR A 779 -4.77 33.77 -9.87
CA TYR A 779 -5.06 33.56 -11.28
C TYR A 779 -4.11 34.34 -12.21
N GLU A 780 -3.87 35.62 -11.93
CA GLU A 780 -3.02 36.48 -12.75
C GLU A 780 -1.56 36.01 -12.76
N VAL A 781 -1.03 35.62 -11.59
CA VAL A 781 0.33 35.08 -11.44
C VAL A 781 0.49 33.79 -12.23
N MET A 782 -0.42 32.82 -12.02
CA MET A 782 -0.36 31.55 -12.74
C MET A 782 -0.48 31.74 -14.26
N ARG A 783 -1.33 32.68 -14.70
CA ARG A 783 -1.49 32.97 -16.14
C ARG A 783 -0.21 33.55 -16.72
N ALA A 784 0.41 34.51 -16.04
CA ALA A 784 1.67 35.10 -16.47
C ALA A 784 2.80 34.07 -16.50
N LEU A 785 2.90 33.19 -15.49
CA LEU A 785 3.90 32.12 -15.46
C LEU A 785 3.73 31.13 -16.61
N ARG A 786 2.50 30.69 -16.91
CA ARG A 786 2.24 29.83 -18.09
C ARG A 786 2.70 30.50 -19.38
N GLN A 787 2.48 31.80 -19.53
CA GLN A 787 2.95 32.57 -20.69
C GLN A 787 4.48 32.75 -20.71
N SER A 788 5.13 32.76 -19.55
CA SER A 788 6.59 32.76 -19.39
C SER A 788 7.22 31.35 -19.40
N GLY A 789 6.55 30.38 -20.05
CA GLY A 789 7.11 29.06 -20.34
C GLY A 789 6.87 27.99 -19.26
N PHE A 790 6.05 28.23 -18.23
CA PHE A 790 5.65 27.18 -17.26
C PHE A 790 4.49 26.29 -17.75
N ASP A 791 4.41 26.06 -19.07
CA ASP A 791 3.36 25.27 -19.73
C ASP A 791 3.57 23.75 -19.66
N GLY A 792 4.71 23.30 -19.13
CA GLY A 792 5.09 21.89 -19.01
C GLY A 792 5.99 21.38 -20.14
N ALA A 793 6.22 22.14 -21.21
CA ALA A 793 7.02 21.67 -22.35
C ALA A 793 8.48 21.35 -21.99
N SER A 794 9.02 22.01 -20.94
CA SER A 794 10.37 21.76 -20.42
C SER A 794 10.40 20.83 -19.20
N GLY A 795 9.29 20.15 -18.87
CA GLY A 795 9.12 19.40 -17.62
C GLY A 795 8.98 20.27 -16.36
N LEU A 796 8.87 21.60 -16.50
CA LEU A 796 8.74 22.56 -15.40
C LEU A 796 7.45 23.35 -15.60
N SER A 797 6.50 23.25 -14.67
CA SER A 797 5.17 23.82 -14.86
C SER A 797 4.55 24.45 -13.62
N VAL A 798 3.49 25.21 -13.85
CA VAL A 798 2.44 25.53 -12.87
C VAL A 798 1.12 25.00 -13.42
N PRO A 799 0.11 24.73 -12.57
CA PRO A 799 -1.19 24.31 -13.07
C PRO A 799 -1.76 25.35 -14.05
N GLN A 800 -2.33 24.89 -15.15
CA GLN A 800 -3.10 25.70 -16.09
C GLN A 800 -4.26 26.40 -15.34
N PRO A 801 -4.25 27.74 -15.22
CA PRO A 801 -5.38 28.46 -14.70
C PRO A 801 -6.51 28.47 -15.74
N LEU A 802 -7.72 28.13 -15.32
CA LEU A 802 -8.92 28.12 -16.14
C LEU A 802 -9.71 29.43 -16.04
N GLY A 803 -9.67 30.08 -14.88
CA GLY A 803 -10.35 31.35 -14.66
C GLY A 803 -10.43 31.75 -13.20
N TYR A 804 -10.60 33.05 -12.96
CA TYR A 804 -11.08 33.60 -11.69
C TYR A 804 -12.54 34.05 -11.86
N PHE A 805 -13.40 33.67 -10.90
CA PHE A 805 -14.83 33.93 -10.93
C PHE A 805 -15.23 34.84 -9.75
N PRO A 806 -15.23 36.17 -9.94
CA PRO A 806 -15.38 37.14 -8.84
C PRO A 806 -16.66 36.98 -8.04
N ARG A 807 -17.79 36.67 -8.70
CA ARG A 807 -19.11 36.53 -8.05
C ARG A 807 -19.18 35.43 -6.99
N ILE A 808 -18.30 34.43 -7.08
CA ILE A 808 -18.20 33.34 -6.11
C ILE A 808 -16.81 33.24 -5.50
N GLN A 809 -15.94 34.24 -5.71
CA GLN A 809 -14.55 34.31 -5.23
C GLN A 809 -13.74 33.01 -5.43
N LEU A 810 -13.91 32.36 -6.58
CA LEU A 810 -13.28 31.07 -6.89
C LEU A 810 -12.25 31.25 -8.01
N VAL A 811 -10.98 30.89 -7.75
CA VAL A 811 -10.01 30.62 -8.81
C VAL A 811 -10.05 29.14 -9.15
N MET A 812 -10.00 28.81 -10.44
CA MET A 812 -10.04 27.44 -10.92
C MET A 812 -8.85 27.15 -11.83
N MET A 813 -8.31 25.94 -11.72
CA MET A 813 -7.10 25.49 -12.40
C MET A 813 -7.15 23.97 -12.66
N GLU A 814 -6.26 23.46 -13.51
CA GLU A 814 -6.07 22.03 -13.67
C GLU A 814 -5.57 21.38 -12.37
N LYS A 815 -5.87 20.10 -12.17
CA LYS A 815 -5.27 19.34 -11.08
C LYS A 815 -3.83 18.96 -11.45
N ALA A 816 -2.86 19.41 -10.66
CA ALA A 816 -1.47 19.00 -10.81
C ALA A 816 -1.33 17.47 -10.63
N GLY A 817 -0.57 16.83 -11.50
CA GLY A 817 -0.18 15.43 -11.38
C GLY A 817 1.14 15.26 -10.61
N GLY A 818 1.42 14.04 -10.16
CA GLY A 818 2.64 13.70 -9.42
C GLY A 818 2.43 13.52 -7.92
N SER A 819 3.52 13.20 -7.24
CA SER A 819 3.58 13.03 -5.78
C SER A 819 4.13 14.30 -5.13
N LEU A 820 3.70 14.62 -3.91
CA LEU A 820 4.23 15.76 -3.13
C LEU A 820 5.68 15.49 -2.73
N LEU A 821 6.58 16.46 -2.90
CA LEU A 821 8.01 16.33 -2.56
C LEU A 821 8.22 15.83 -1.12
N ARG A 822 7.30 16.18 -0.20
CA ARG A 822 7.29 15.71 1.19
C ARG A 822 7.30 14.18 1.31
N GLN A 823 6.68 13.46 0.39
CA GLN A 823 6.57 12.00 0.44
C GLN A 823 7.93 11.31 0.31
N TRP A 824 8.93 11.98 -0.29
CA TRP A 824 10.28 11.43 -0.42
C TRP A 824 11.05 11.44 0.90
N ILE A 825 10.62 12.20 1.92
CA ILE A 825 11.15 12.09 3.28
C ILE A 825 10.97 10.68 3.85
N TYR A 826 9.91 9.98 3.42
CA TYR A 826 9.53 8.71 4.01
C TYR A 826 10.45 7.57 3.60
N ASN A 827 11.26 7.77 2.56
CA ASN A 827 12.23 6.80 2.08
C ASN A 827 13.64 7.21 2.56
N PRO A 828 14.29 6.40 3.42
CA PRO A 828 15.63 6.71 3.94
C PRO A 828 16.72 6.65 2.87
N ARG A 829 16.43 6.04 1.70
CA ARG A 829 17.34 5.92 0.56
C ARG A 829 17.08 6.93 -0.55
N THR A 830 16.29 7.98 -0.28
CA THR A 830 16.04 9.04 -1.27
C THR A 830 17.36 9.72 -1.66
N ASP A 831 17.65 9.71 -2.96
CA ASP A 831 18.70 10.55 -3.55
C ASP A 831 18.22 12.01 -3.62
N TRP A 832 18.39 12.72 -2.51
CA TRP A 832 18.01 14.11 -2.37
C TRP A 832 18.72 15.05 -3.34
N PRO A 833 20.04 14.93 -3.58
CA PRO A 833 20.72 15.67 -4.63
C PRO A 833 20.04 15.55 -6.01
N ALA A 834 19.73 14.33 -6.46
CA ALA A 834 19.05 14.12 -7.73
C ALA A 834 17.63 14.69 -7.73
N MET A 835 16.90 14.57 -6.61
CA MET A 835 15.54 15.07 -6.48
C MET A 835 15.46 16.61 -6.50
N LEU A 836 16.42 17.29 -5.88
CA LEU A 836 16.41 18.76 -5.80
C LEU A 836 16.96 19.44 -7.05
N THR A 837 17.69 18.72 -7.90
CA THR A 837 18.17 19.24 -9.18
C THR A 837 17.04 19.81 -10.07
N PRO A 838 15.97 19.07 -10.41
CA PRO A 838 14.86 19.64 -11.20
C PRO A 838 14.09 20.73 -10.44
N VAL A 839 14.03 20.69 -9.10
CA VAL A 839 13.43 21.75 -8.28
C VAL A 839 14.24 23.05 -8.35
N ALA A 840 15.58 22.96 -8.32
CA ALA A 840 16.48 24.10 -8.49
C ALA A 840 16.31 24.74 -9.87
N ARG A 841 16.21 23.93 -10.94
CA ARG A 841 15.89 24.43 -12.30
C ARG A 841 14.56 25.16 -12.35
N TRP A 842 13.56 24.62 -11.65
CA TRP A 842 12.25 25.25 -11.54
C TRP A 842 12.35 26.63 -10.87
N LEU A 843 13.07 26.75 -9.75
CA LEU A 843 13.27 28.01 -9.02
C LEU A 843 14.08 29.02 -9.82
N VAL A 844 15.13 28.59 -10.53
CA VAL A 844 15.88 29.47 -11.46
C VAL A 844 14.93 30.06 -12.49
N LYS A 845 14.08 29.22 -13.10
CA LYS A 845 13.12 29.66 -14.10
C LYS A 845 12.12 30.65 -13.52
N LEU A 846 11.70 30.48 -12.26
CA LEU A 846 10.78 31.40 -11.59
C LEU A 846 11.45 32.76 -11.39
N HIS A 847 12.63 32.75 -10.78
CA HIS A 847 13.37 33.95 -10.41
C HIS A 847 13.87 34.73 -11.64
N THR A 848 13.97 34.09 -12.80
CA THR A 848 14.35 34.70 -14.10
C THR A 848 13.17 34.91 -15.06
N SER A 849 11.94 34.56 -14.69
CA SER A 849 10.75 34.56 -15.57
C SER A 849 10.32 35.93 -16.13
N GLY A 850 10.82 37.03 -15.57
CA GLY A 850 10.41 38.40 -15.90
C GLY A 850 9.00 38.79 -15.42
N VAL A 851 8.24 37.86 -14.83
CA VAL A 851 6.90 38.13 -14.30
C VAL A 851 6.99 39.08 -13.10
N ARG A 852 6.07 40.05 -13.03
CA ARG A 852 6.00 41.05 -11.96
C ARG A 852 4.63 40.99 -11.27
N VAL A 853 4.63 41.18 -9.95
CA VAL A 853 3.42 41.27 -9.12
C VAL A 853 3.44 42.56 -8.29
N SER A 854 2.28 43.02 -7.83
CA SER A 854 2.16 44.26 -7.06
C SER A 854 2.71 44.15 -5.63
N LYS A 855 2.58 42.97 -5.00
CA LYS A 855 3.08 42.71 -3.64
C LYS A 855 4.62 42.69 -3.65
N GLN A 856 5.26 43.46 -2.77
CA GLN A 856 6.71 43.48 -2.63
C GLN A 856 7.11 43.27 -1.18
N LEU A 857 7.88 42.21 -0.88
CA LEU A 857 8.41 41.98 0.46
C LEU A 857 9.65 42.85 0.66
N THR A 858 9.44 44.03 1.24
CA THR A 858 10.51 44.96 1.58
C THR A 858 11.17 44.61 2.92
N ALA A 859 12.37 45.14 3.18
CA ALA A 859 13.00 45.01 4.48
C ALA A 859 12.08 45.47 5.64
N LYS A 860 11.27 46.51 5.39
CA LYS A 860 10.28 47.00 6.38
C LYS A 860 9.21 45.96 6.69
N GLU A 861 8.70 45.23 5.69
CA GLU A 861 7.69 44.19 5.90
C GLU A 861 8.25 42.99 6.66
N GLU A 862 9.50 42.60 6.35
CA GLU A 862 10.21 41.56 7.09
C GLU A 862 10.47 41.96 8.55
N THR A 863 10.91 43.21 8.78
CA THR A 863 11.08 43.77 10.12
C THR A 863 9.77 43.74 10.91
N SER A 864 8.65 44.16 10.31
CA SER A 864 7.34 44.10 10.96
C SER A 864 6.89 42.68 11.27
N ALA A 865 7.18 41.71 10.39
CA ALA A 865 6.86 40.30 10.63
C ALA A 865 7.64 39.75 11.84
N ILE A 866 8.95 39.99 11.90
CA ILE A 866 9.82 39.55 13.00
C ILE A 866 9.44 40.23 14.32
N GLN A 867 9.13 41.54 14.31
CA GLN A 867 8.63 42.24 15.49
C GLN A 867 7.32 41.64 16.01
N GLY A 868 6.42 41.21 15.12
CA GLY A 868 5.22 40.49 15.50
C GLY A 868 5.52 39.12 16.13
N TRP A 869 6.55 38.42 15.66
CA TRP A 869 6.99 37.15 16.26
C TRP A 869 7.59 37.36 17.65
N LEU A 870 8.41 38.40 17.84
CA LEU A 870 8.94 38.79 19.14
C LEU A 870 7.81 39.11 20.13
N ALA A 871 6.78 39.84 19.69
CA ALA A 871 5.61 40.14 20.51
C ALA A 871 4.85 38.87 20.92
N ASP A 872 4.62 37.94 20.00
CA ASP A 872 3.95 36.67 20.30
C ASP A 872 4.77 35.78 21.25
N LEU A 873 6.10 35.78 21.11
CA LEU A 873 7.00 35.09 22.01
C LEU A 873 6.97 35.71 23.41
N ALA A 874 6.95 37.04 23.50
CA ALA A 874 6.84 37.74 24.79
C ALA A 874 5.49 37.48 25.48
N ALA A 875 4.40 37.34 24.73
CA ALA A 875 3.05 37.11 25.25
C ALA A 875 2.72 35.64 25.58
N SER A 876 3.61 34.69 25.27
CA SER A 876 3.33 33.26 25.37
C SER A 876 3.88 32.62 26.64
N ASP A 877 3.05 31.88 27.37
CA ASP A 877 3.44 31.07 28.53
C ASP A 877 3.74 29.59 28.19
N ALA A 878 4.01 29.28 26.91
CA ALA A 878 4.24 27.91 26.45
C ALA A 878 5.45 27.24 27.16
N PRO A 879 5.23 26.17 27.97
CA PRO A 879 6.30 25.57 28.77
C PRO A 879 7.44 24.96 27.94
N TRP A 880 7.13 24.41 26.77
CA TRP A 880 8.08 23.76 25.86
C TRP A 880 9.07 24.74 25.19
N LEU A 881 8.87 26.05 25.34
CA LEU A 881 9.78 27.10 24.87
C LEU A 881 10.66 27.69 25.97
N ALA A 882 10.34 27.42 27.25
CA ALA A 882 10.91 28.16 28.37
C ALA A 882 12.45 28.07 28.42
N HIS A 883 13.02 26.92 28.04
CA HIS A 883 14.47 26.68 28.08
C HIS A 883 15.27 27.44 27.01
N GLU A 884 14.63 27.90 25.93
CA GLU A 884 15.29 28.55 24.80
C GLU A 884 14.75 29.95 24.48
N ARG A 885 13.74 30.42 25.23
CA ARG A 885 13.02 31.68 24.94
C ARG A 885 13.93 32.88 24.71
N GLU A 886 14.90 33.08 25.60
CA GLU A 886 15.86 34.19 25.52
C GLU A 886 16.70 34.08 24.24
N ARG A 887 17.21 32.87 23.95
CA ARG A 887 18.01 32.59 22.76
C ARG A 887 17.22 32.79 21.46
N ILE A 888 15.93 32.45 21.46
CA ILE A 888 15.04 32.74 20.32
C ILE A 888 14.95 34.25 20.08
N GLY A 889 14.78 35.04 21.14
CA GLY A 889 14.76 36.50 21.06
C GLY A 889 16.06 37.08 20.50
N GLU A 890 17.20 36.69 21.08
CA GLU A 890 18.54 37.11 20.62
C GLU A 890 18.78 36.78 19.13
N LEU A 891 18.40 35.57 18.70
CA LEU A 891 18.53 35.16 17.29
C LEU A 891 17.61 35.96 16.36
N LEU A 892 16.38 36.28 16.79
CA LEU A 892 15.47 37.12 15.99
C LEU A 892 16.01 38.55 15.85
N ASP A 893 16.59 39.12 16.91
CA ASP A 893 17.23 40.44 16.87
C ASP A 893 18.44 40.44 15.93
N GLU A 894 19.27 39.38 15.96
CA GLU A 894 20.39 39.22 15.03
C GLU A 894 19.92 39.10 13.57
N ILE A 895 18.87 38.30 13.31
CA ILE A 895 18.27 38.17 11.98
C ILE A 895 17.78 39.55 11.51
N LEU A 896 17.10 40.30 12.37
CA LEU A 896 16.58 41.63 12.07
C LEU A 896 17.71 42.64 11.79
N ALA A 897 18.80 42.60 12.56
CA ALA A 897 19.98 43.43 12.34
C ALA A 897 20.61 43.16 10.96
N ARG A 898 20.78 41.89 10.58
CA ARG A 898 21.36 41.50 9.29
C ARG A 898 20.48 41.85 8.10
N LEU A 899 19.16 41.66 8.22
CA LEU A 899 18.20 42.09 7.18
C LEU A 899 18.21 43.62 7.01
N SER A 900 18.41 44.37 8.09
CA SER A 900 18.48 45.84 8.05
C SER A 900 19.78 46.37 7.41
N GLN A 901 20.91 45.68 7.61
CA GLN A 901 22.21 46.06 7.05
C GLN A 901 22.37 45.73 5.56
N ARG A 902 21.66 44.71 5.06
CA ARG A 902 21.74 44.23 3.68
C ARG A 902 20.34 44.18 3.08
N GLY A 903 19.87 45.30 2.52
CA GLY A 903 18.63 45.32 1.76
C GLY A 903 18.74 44.55 0.43
N PRO A 904 17.65 43.93 -0.07
CA PRO A 904 17.67 43.18 -1.32
C PRO A 904 17.97 44.10 -2.50
N ARG A 905 19.04 43.80 -3.25
CA ARG A 905 19.49 44.64 -4.39
C ARG A 905 18.72 44.35 -5.68
N ASP A 906 18.21 43.13 -5.84
CA ASP A 906 17.62 42.60 -7.07
C ASP A 906 16.31 41.86 -6.78
N LEU A 907 15.17 42.57 -6.79
CA LEU A 907 13.87 41.97 -6.52
C LEU A 907 13.39 41.11 -7.69
N ARG A 908 13.15 39.82 -7.42
CA ARG A 908 12.64 38.82 -8.37
C ARG A 908 11.28 38.30 -7.90
N LEU A 909 10.51 37.71 -8.81
CA LEU A 909 9.29 37.01 -8.40
C LEU A 909 9.70 35.80 -7.59
N ILE A 910 9.16 35.67 -6.39
CA ILE A 910 9.28 34.48 -5.54
C ILE A 910 7.92 33.81 -5.35
N HIS A 911 7.93 32.54 -4.99
CA HIS A 911 6.77 31.80 -4.56
C HIS A 911 6.28 32.29 -3.18
N GLY A 912 7.21 32.52 -2.24
CA GLY A 912 6.91 33.05 -0.90
C GLY A 912 6.44 32.02 0.12
N ASP A 913 6.11 30.81 -0.33
CA ASP A 913 5.79 29.66 0.53
C ASP A 913 6.26 28.33 -0.11
N CYS A 914 7.53 28.30 -0.52
CA CYS A 914 8.12 27.20 -1.29
C CYS A 914 8.48 26.00 -0.40
N HIS A 915 7.50 25.36 0.24
CA HIS A 915 7.71 24.14 1.02
C HIS A 915 7.33 22.86 0.26
N LEU A 916 7.71 21.71 0.82
CA LEU A 916 7.63 20.41 0.14
C LEU A 916 6.22 19.90 -0.17
N GLU A 917 5.17 20.52 0.39
CA GLU A 917 3.78 20.15 0.06
C GLU A 917 3.19 21.03 -1.06
N ASN A 918 3.93 22.04 -1.51
CA ASN A 918 3.57 22.88 -2.64
C ASN A 918 4.31 22.47 -3.92
N ILE A 919 5.21 21.48 -3.84
CA ILE A 919 6.01 20.98 -4.95
C ILE A 919 5.57 19.55 -5.27
N LEU A 920 5.12 19.30 -6.49
CA LEU A 920 4.81 17.98 -7.01
C LEU A 920 5.89 17.53 -7.99
N VAL A 921 6.31 16.27 -7.86
CA VAL A 921 7.31 15.66 -8.73
C VAL A 921 6.76 14.41 -9.41
N ARG A 922 7.05 14.25 -10.70
CA ARG A 922 6.71 13.06 -11.49
C ARG A 922 7.77 12.80 -12.54
N ASN A 923 8.49 11.67 -12.47
CA ASN A 923 9.51 11.30 -13.47
C ASN A 923 10.53 12.42 -13.81
N GLY A 924 10.91 13.23 -12.80
CA GLY A 924 11.79 14.40 -12.98
C GLY A 924 11.10 15.69 -13.44
N GLU A 925 9.80 15.65 -13.74
CA GLU A 925 8.96 16.84 -13.96
C GLU A 925 8.56 17.48 -12.64
N VAL A 926 8.54 18.81 -12.58
CA VAL A 926 8.21 19.59 -11.37
C VAL A 926 7.04 20.52 -11.66
N THR A 927 6.01 20.43 -10.82
CA THR A 927 4.85 21.33 -10.82
C THR A 927 4.69 21.96 -9.45
N VAL A 928 4.64 23.30 -9.39
CA VAL A 928 4.47 24.02 -8.11
C VAL A 928 3.11 24.68 -8.03
N VAL A 929 2.48 24.54 -6.87
CA VAL A 929 1.11 24.97 -6.55
C VAL A 929 1.10 25.93 -5.36
N ASP A 930 -0.06 26.54 -5.08
CA ASP A 930 -0.29 27.46 -3.95
C ASP A 930 0.43 28.82 -4.05
N TRP A 931 0.04 29.59 -5.07
CA TRP A 931 0.61 30.91 -5.41
C TRP A 931 0.08 32.08 -4.58
N GLU A 932 -0.49 31.83 -3.41
CA GLU A 932 -1.13 32.87 -2.59
C GLU A 932 -0.12 33.85 -1.95
N HIS A 933 1.12 33.40 -1.76
CA HIS A 933 2.18 34.18 -1.12
C HIS A 933 3.12 34.87 -2.11
N ALA A 934 2.88 34.72 -3.42
CA ALA A 934 3.72 35.26 -4.47
C ALA A 934 3.97 36.76 -4.33
N ALA A 935 5.24 37.17 -4.39
CA ALA A 935 5.66 38.54 -4.18
C ALA A 935 6.96 38.85 -4.94
N MET A 936 7.27 40.13 -5.08
CA MET A 936 8.60 40.59 -5.46
C MET A 936 9.50 40.63 -4.22
N ALA A 937 10.55 39.83 -4.17
CA ALA A 937 11.46 39.73 -3.02
C ALA A 937 12.87 39.29 -3.43
N ASP A 938 13.76 39.11 -2.45
CA ASP A 938 15.04 38.44 -2.66
C ASP A 938 14.82 36.96 -3.03
N PRO A 939 15.36 36.46 -4.16
CA PRO A 939 15.26 35.05 -4.53
C PRO A 939 15.89 34.09 -3.52
N ALA A 940 16.83 34.56 -2.67
CA ALA A 940 17.41 33.76 -1.60
C ALA A 940 16.38 33.36 -0.52
N LEU A 941 15.24 34.05 -0.45
CA LEU A 941 14.15 33.73 0.47
C LEU A 941 13.54 32.35 0.17
N ASP A 942 13.15 32.08 -1.08
CA ASP A 942 12.58 30.79 -1.47
C ASP A 942 13.58 29.64 -1.26
N LEU A 943 14.86 29.87 -1.59
CA LEU A 943 15.92 28.88 -1.39
C LEU A 943 16.13 28.58 0.10
N GLY A 944 16.26 29.62 0.92
CA GLY A 944 16.46 29.46 2.36
C GLY A 944 15.26 28.82 3.05
N PHE A 945 14.06 29.18 2.62
CA PHE A 945 12.81 28.61 3.12
C PHE A 945 12.69 27.13 2.77
N LEU A 946 12.92 26.76 1.51
CA LEU A 946 12.88 25.37 1.06
C LEU A 946 13.89 24.50 1.83
N LEU A 947 15.16 24.91 1.89
CA LEU A 947 16.22 24.15 2.57
C LEU A 947 15.88 23.89 4.03
N ALA A 948 15.50 24.93 4.78
CA ALA A 948 15.12 24.78 6.19
C ALA A 948 13.85 23.92 6.35
N GLN A 949 12.86 24.05 5.48
CA GLN A 949 11.64 23.21 5.54
C GLN A 949 11.92 21.73 5.28
N VAL A 950 12.87 21.38 4.39
CA VAL A 950 13.26 19.98 4.18
C VAL A 950 13.86 19.41 5.46
N GLU A 951 14.79 20.14 6.08
CA GLU A 951 15.45 19.73 7.32
C GLU A 951 14.44 19.57 8.48
N ILE A 952 13.56 20.55 8.69
CA ILE A 952 12.52 20.53 9.74
C ILE A 952 11.56 19.36 9.56
N GLN A 953 11.03 19.17 8.35
CA GLN A 953 10.04 18.12 8.10
C GLN A 953 10.66 16.73 8.18
N SER A 954 11.94 16.58 7.80
CA SER A 954 12.67 15.32 7.93
C SER A 954 12.89 14.97 9.40
N ASP A 955 13.42 15.90 10.19
CA ASP A 955 13.63 15.68 11.63
C ASP A 955 12.33 15.27 12.33
N ARG A 956 11.23 15.99 12.09
CA ARG A 956 9.93 15.67 12.70
C ARG A 956 9.42 14.28 12.32
N TYR A 957 9.58 13.89 11.06
CA TYR A 957 9.09 12.60 10.58
C TYR A 957 9.86 11.43 11.20
N TRP A 958 11.19 11.49 11.21
CA TRP A 958 12.03 10.41 11.71
C TRP A 958 12.04 10.35 13.25
N TRP A 959 11.97 11.50 13.92
CA TRP A 959 11.82 11.56 15.38
C TRP A 959 10.53 10.91 15.86
N GLY A 960 9.40 11.14 15.18
CA GLY A 960 8.12 10.49 15.50
C GLY A 960 8.16 8.95 15.42
N ARG A 961 9.25 8.38 14.87
CA ARG A 961 9.52 6.94 14.76
C ARG A 961 10.68 6.49 15.65
N GLY A 962 11.22 7.36 16.50
CA GLY A 962 12.38 7.06 17.35
C GLY A 962 13.70 6.93 16.59
N LEU A 963 13.81 7.50 15.39
CA LEU A 963 14.97 7.37 14.51
C LEU A 963 15.62 8.72 14.21
N ALA A 964 16.92 8.72 13.93
CA ALA A 964 17.62 9.89 13.42
C ALA A 964 17.27 10.14 11.94
N SER A 965 17.16 11.41 11.55
CA SER A 965 16.95 11.79 10.15
C SER A 965 18.15 11.35 9.29
N PRO A 966 17.95 10.54 8.23
CA PRO A 966 19.01 10.10 7.31
C PRO A 966 19.33 11.16 6.24
N LEU A 967 18.67 12.31 6.28
CA LEU A 967 18.90 13.43 5.35
C LEU A 967 20.35 13.91 5.46
N ASP A 968 21.04 14.02 4.33
CA ASP A 968 22.31 14.75 4.20
C ASP A 968 22.01 16.22 3.81
N PRO A 969 22.01 17.17 4.77
CA PRO A 969 21.66 18.55 4.48
C PRO A 969 22.74 19.27 3.67
N GLU A 970 24.00 18.86 3.79
CA GLU A 970 25.11 19.48 3.08
C GLU A 970 25.11 19.09 1.62
N GLY A 971 24.98 17.78 1.31
CA GLY A 971 24.87 17.29 -0.06
C GLY A 971 23.65 17.84 -0.78
N LEU A 972 22.51 17.92 -0.09
CA LEU A 972 21.29 18.54 -0.63
C LEU A 972 21.48 20.03 -0.92
N THR A 973 22.04 20.78 0.03
CA THR A 973 22.30 22.22 -0.13
C THR A 973 23.25 22.47 -1.30
N ARG A 974 24.33 21.69 -1.39
CA ARG A 974 25.29 21.77 -2.48
C ARG A 974 24.63 21.50 -3.83
N ALA A 975 23.86 20.43 -3.96
CA ALA A 975 23.19 20.07 -5.21
C ALA A 975 22.19 21.14 -5.67
N LEU A 976 21.38 21.69 -4.75
CA LEU A 976 20.44 22.76 -5.05
C LEU A 976 21.18 24.03 -5.52
N LEU A 977 22.21 24.45 -4.78
CA LEU A 977 22.93 25.69 -5.07
C LEU A 977 23.82 25.59 -6.30
N ASP A 978 24.48 24.45 -6.54
CA ASP A 978 25.29 24.22 -7.73
C ASP A 978 24.43 24.30 -9.00
N GLU A 979 23.25 23.67 -8.99
CA GLU A 979 22.30 23.75 -10.10
C GLU A 979 21.73 25.16 -10.28
N TYR A 980 21.41 25.82 -9.17
CA TYR A 980 20.85 27.16 -9.18
C TYR A 980 21.85 28.19 -9.73
N CYS A 981 23.07 28.22 -9.20
CA CYS A 981 24.13 29.16 -9.58
C CYS A 981 24.67 28.91 -10.99
N ARG A 982 24.73 27.65 -11.44
CA ARG A 982 25.14 27.31 -12.81
C ARG A 982 24.24 27.92 -13.87
N THR A 983 22.95 28.06 -13.56
CA THR A 983 21.92 28.48 -14.53
C THR A 983 21.51 29.95 -14.35
N ALA A 984 21.65 30.50 -13.14
CA ALA A 984 21.36 31.90 -12.83
C ALA A 984 22.61 32.62 -12.27
N PRO A 985 23.49 33.18 -13.13
CA PRO A 985 24.72 33.82 -12.67
C PRO A 985 24.55 35.22 -12.03
N GLY A 986 23.32 35.67 -11.74
CA GLY A 986 23.00 37.07 -11.39
C GLY A 986 22.59 37.42 -9.94
N PRO A 987 21.92 36.56 -9.15
CA PRO A 987 21.41 36.97 -7.84
C PRO A 987 22.44 36.76 -6.71
N SER A 988 22.66 37.81 -5.91
CA SER A 988 23.47 37.74 -4.69
C SER A 988 22.77 36.88 -3.62
N LEU A 989 23.25 35.66 -3.37
CA LEU A 989 22.76 34.76 -2.32
C LEU A 989 23.26 35.14 -0.90
N ALA A 990 23.71 36.37 -0.70
CA ALA A 990 24.32 36.84 0.55
C ALA A 990 23.38 36.78 1.77
N LEU A 991 22.05 36.80 1.55
CA LEU A 991 21.04 36.67 2.60
C LEU A 991 20.52 35.23 2.78
N LEU A 992 20.96 34.26 1.98
CA LEU A 992 20.52 32.87 2.08
C LEU A 992 20.62 32.30 3.50
N PRO A 993 21.75 32.46 4.22
CA PRO A 993 21.86 31.91 5.58
C PRO A 993 20.91 32.63 6.56
N VAL A 994 20.64 33.92 6.34
CA VAL A 994 19.68 34.70 7.13
C VAL A 994 18.26 34.18 6.93
N TYR A 995 17.87 33.89 5.69
CA TYR A 995 16.55 33.32 5.39
C TYR A 995 16.38 31.88 5.89
N GLN A 996 17.43 31.06 5.88
CA GLN A 996 17.41 29.73 6.52
C GLN A 996 17.20 29.85 8.04
N ALA A 997 17.99 30.67 8.72
CA ALA A 997 17.88 30.91 10.16
C ALA A 997 16.49 31.44 10.55
N ARG A 998 16.00 32.44 9.80
CA ARG A 998 14.64 32.97 9.93
C ARG A 998 13.57 31.89 9.82
N THR A 999 13.72 30.94 8.89
CA THR A 999 12.71 29.89 8.66
C THR A 999 12.63 28.89 9.83
N TYR A 1000 13.76 28.54 10.44
CA TYR A 1000 13.77 27.72 11.66
C TYR A 1000 12.96 28.38 12.78
N VAL A 1001 13.23 29.66 13.05
CA VAL A 1001 12.51 30.39 14.10
C VAL A 1001 11.05 30.62 13.73
N GLN A 1002 10.77 30.95 12.46
CA GLN A 1002 9.40 31.07 11.94
C GLN A 1002 8.59 29.78 12.20
N HIS A 1003 9.18 28.60 12.02
CA HIS A 1003 8.49 27.33 12.27
C HIS A 1003 8.13 27.13 13.74
N ILE A 1004 9.01 27.54 14.66
CA ILE A 1004 8.76 27.50 16.10
C ILE A 1004 7.58 28.42 16.45
N VAL A 1005 7.61 29.66 15.98
CA VAL A 1005 6.53 30.66 16.21
C VAL A 1005 5.22 30.21 15.57
N HIS A 1006 5.27 29.62 14.37
CA HIS A 1006 4.08 29.06 13.73
C HIS A 1006 3.48 27.90 14.53
N THR A 1007 4.33 27.03 15.09
CA THR A 1007 3.90 25.92 15.95
C THR A 1007 3.24 26.41 17.22
N LEU A 1008 3.79 27.49 17.81
CA LEU A 1008 3.18 28.20 18.92
C LEU A 1008 1.78 28.73 18.57
N ARG A 1009 1.62 29.40 17.42
CA ARG A 1009 0.34 29.97 16.97
C ARG A 1009 -0.72 28.92 16.64
N MET A 1010 -0.34 27.78 16.08
CA MET A 1010 -1.28 26.87 15.40
C MET A 1010 -1.44 25.48 16.02
N LYS A 1011 -0.39 24.94 16.67
CA LYS A 1011 -0.34 23.53 17.11
C LYS A 1011 -0.26 23.36 18.63
N GLY A 1012 0.12 24.41 19.36
CA GLY A 1012 0.12 24.48 20.82
C GLY A 1012 1.32 23.82 21.52
N ARG A 1013 1.94 22.78 20.96
CA ARG A 1013 3.11 22.08 21.55
C ARG A 1013 4.16 21.62 20.53
N GLU A 1014 5.42 21.53 20.96
CA GLU A 1014 6.55 20.93 20.23
C GLU A 1014 7.50 20.25 21.21
N ASP A 1015 8.39 19.39 20.70
CA ASP A 1015 9.45 18.75 21.51
C ASP A 1015 10.57 19.77 21.85
N PRO A 1016 10.94 19.95 23.13
CA PRO A 1016 12.03 20.85 23.52
C PRO A 1016 13.37 20.59 22.81
N SER A 1017 13.69 19.34 22.50
CA SER A 1017 14.93 18.98 21.80
C SER A 1017 14.92 19.42 20.33
N HIS A 1018 13.76 19.42 19.67
CA HIS A 1018 13.61 19.98 18.33
C HIS A 1018 13.82 21.49 18.31
N VAL A 1019 13.30 22.19 19.32
CA VAL A 1019 13.51 23.63 19.47
C VAL A 1019 14.99 23.94 19.55
N THR A 1020 15.72 23.30 20.47
CA THR A 1020 17.18 23.48 20.60
C THR A 1020 17.90 23.17 19.30
N ARG A 1021 17.61 22.03 18.65
CA ARG A 1021 18.23 21.62 17.38
C ARG A 1021 18.03 22.63 16.26
N TRP A 1022 16.84 23.18 16.10
CA TRP A 1022 16.56 24.17 15.06
C TRP A 1022 17.21 25.53 15.36
N LEU A 1023 17.37 25.89 16.64
CA LEU A 1023 18.12 27.08 17.03
C LEU A 1023 19.62 26.92 16.89
N ASP A 1024 20.17 25.72 17.11
CA ASP A 1024 21.56 25.38 16.81
C ASP A 1024 21.82 25.58 15.32
N ARG A 1025 20.97 25.01 14.46
CA ARG A 1025 21.07 25.24 13.01
C ARG A 1025 20.91 26.70 12.63
N ALA A 1026 19.98 27.44 13.25
CA ALA A 1026 19.82 28.86 12.97
C ALA A 1026 21.09 29.66 13.33
N ALA A 1027 21.69 29.39 14.49
CA ALA A 1027 22.94 29.99 14.92
C ALA A 1027 24.10 29.64 13.98
N ASP A 1028 24.22 28.36 13.60
CA ASP A 1028 25.27 27.87 12.69
C ASP A 1028 25.18 28.52 11.31
N ARG A 1029 23.97 28.65 10.74
CA ARG A 1029 23.76 29.35 9.47
C ARG A 1029 24.20 30.82 9.54
N LEU A 1030 24.01 31.46 10.70
CA LEU A 1030 24.43 32.84 10.92
C LEU A 1030 25.92 32.96 11.30
N GLY A 1031 26.61 31.87 11.67
CA GLY A 1031 27.90 31.97 12.36
C GLY A 1031 27.79 32.80 13.64
N TRP A 1032 26.63 32.74 14.31
CA TRP A 1032 26.34 33.52 15.50
C TRP A 1032 26.85 32.79 16.74
N ALA A 1033 27.72 33.43 17.49
CA ALA A 1033 28.16 32.98 18.81
C ALA A 1033 27.53 33.90 19.87
N ARG A 1034 26.87 33.31 20.86
CA ARG A 1034 26.21 34.04 21.94
C ARG A 1034 27.22 34.96 22.66
N PRO A 1035 26.99 36.28 22.75
CA PRO A 1035 27.87 37.17 23.50
C PRO A 1035 27.90 36.76 24.98
N GLY A 1036 29.07 36.42 25.53
CA GLY A 1036 29.25 36.21 26.98
C GLY A 1036 29.25 34.77 27.50
N ARG A 1037 29.22 33.73 26.66
CA ARG A 1037 29.59 32.35 27.08
C ARG A 1037 30.81 31.85 26.31
N VAL A 1038 31.93 31.74 27.02
CA VAL A 1038 33.08 30.95 26.56
C VAL A 1038 32.61 29.50 26.41
N TRP A 1039 32.69 28.96 25.19
CA TRP A 1039 32.50 27.54 24.96
C TRP A 1039 33.66 26.78 25.58
N ALA A 1040 33.39 26.06 26.67
CA ALA A 1040 34.28 25.01 27.12
C ALA A 1040 34.21 23.87 26.10
N ASP A 1041 35.29 23.75 25.34
CA ASP A 1041 35.80 22.55 24.65
C ASP A 1041 34.82 21.73 23.77
N ARG A 1042 34.98 21.89 22.45
CA ARG A 1042 34.85 20.79 21.48
C ARG A 1042 36.13 20.73 20.66
N ARG A 1043 37.21 20.25 21.27
CA ARG A 1043 38.26 19.54 20.53
C ARG A 1043 37.85 18.07 20.34
N GLU A 1044 38.27 17.55 19.19
CA GLU A 1044 38.27 16.14 18.77
C GLU A 1044 36.93 15.52 18.32
N ARG A 1045 36.66 15.68 17.02
CA ARG A 1045 36.42 14.53 16.12
C ARG A 1045 36.75 14.94 14.68
N SER A 1046 38.04 15.06 14.43
CA SER A 1046 38.62 15.05 13.09
C SER A 1046 38.82 13.60 12.65
N VAL A 1047 38.42 13.31 11.40
CA VAL A 1047 38.99 12.27 10.53
C VAL A 1047 38.67 10.82 10.91
N ARG A 1048 37.58 10.30 10.33
CA ARG A 1048 37.57 9.08 9.50
C ARG A 1048 36.24 9.03 8.73
N LEU A 1049 36.26 9.57 7.52
CA LEU A 1049 35.54 9.09 6.33
C LEU A 1049 36.43 9.38 5.13
#